data_AF-A0AAJ5RZ50-F1
#
_entry.id   AF-A0AAJ5RZ50-F1
#
_cell.length_a   1.000
_cell.length_b   1.000
_cell.length_c   1.000
_cell.angle_alpha   90.00
_cell.angle_beta   90.00
_cell.angle_gamma   90.00
#
_symmetry.space_group_name_H-M   'P 1'
#
loop_
_entity.id
_entity.type
_entity.pdbx_description
1 polymer ?
#
loop_
_entity_poly.entity_id
_entity_poly.type
_entity_poly.pdbx_seq_one_letter_code
_entity_poly.pdbx_strand_id
1 'polypeptide(L)'
;MANNTNNPLGSSDPRDLFDNATNFDEGMNSTADSFLDRFGRPRVTWQKFHNLTIAAENEIGATVTDAQERVNTAADSAILEMEQTAAELGADINTKRYATYAGEGGMLSDPQNRDNVVGIVDGDPNGALNGWYVWNNTTNEWVRFAVQPVTTADFQALAAYLKAGQAAAITHSFEDANGFLIGEMTLDQVLRMQGGLDMANGRVMQGNGILELLDPNGFVAGRIGTSDSFLGGLTWRNTNTPGIEISDESGFLLARYDGSAPASGGATPGAPIIPRLNRQQRTQIMLIIGYGQSLSRGINSLPAISTTQPYNNIMIASGTKIRNGDSGYNPSSFVPLVAKTEGTEGEDPVVGLCNGVVRRAIADGEIAADWSFLGTSPGRSARSVEELGPSSDPNAFYNKMVRYVQDTKNLADATGKSFSCWAYCWDQGESNYAGTTFTKSPYQYAQLMLALFDTLSKQVVAITGQEFQPYIFSYQVGGHRFYGVDKNTIALSQWRISRERPDFVLAVPVYAIPVVTDDVHLTNEGSWLLGEYRSRAMYQTMIRRSGKWRPLEPIKVDWQADHIDVKFHVPCGPLVLDTAICAQAVNMGFDVRESDAVVDIITSVTVVGDDTVRIAISREANATAVLTYARGRPTDPNKSGPVVGPRGNLRDSHGLQDTAVSPLGNTFALHNPCVMFQYSRATGF
;
A
#
# COMPACT_ATOMS: atom_id res chain seq x y z
N MET A 1 -41.04 -23.56 48.16
CA MET A 1 -40.99 -22.80 49.42
C MET A 1 -39.59 -22.23 49.53
N ALA A 2 -39.45 -20.90 49.60
CA ALA A 2 -38.16 -20.26 49.77
C ALA A 2 -37.61 -20.56 51.18
N ASN A 3 -36.32 -20.86 51.27
CA ASN A 3 -35.68 -21.22 52.53
C ASN A 3 -35.39 -20.00 53.42
N ASN A 4 -35.31 -18.79 52.83
CA ASN A 4 -35.26 -17.50 53.52
C ASN A 4 -34.26 -17.46 54.69
N THR A 5 -33.03 -17.91 54.44
CA THR A 5 -31.97 -18.00 55.45
C THR A 5 -31.51 -16.65 55.99
N ASN A 6 -31.82 -15.55 55.28
CA ASN A 6 -31.30 -14.19 55.49
C ASN A 6 -29.76 -14.06 55.43
N ASN A 7 -29.06 -15.04 54.86
CA ASN A 7 -27.62 -14.94 54.65
C ASN A 7 -27.27 -13.87 53.58
N PRO A 8 -26.11 -13.20 53.68
CA PRO A 8 -25.67 -12.20 52.71
C PRO A 8 -25.43 -12.79 51.31
N LEU A 9 -25.35 -11.92 50.28
CA LEU A 9 -24.93 -12.28 48.91
C LEU A 9 -23.55 -12.96 48.92
N GLY A 10 -23.41 -14.05 48.15
CA GLY A 10 -22.20 -14.89 48.14
C GLY A 10 -22.18 -16.01 49.19
N SER A 11 -23.28 -16.23 49.91
CA SER A 11 -23.43 -17.36 50.84
C SER A 11 -23.23 -18.71 50.14
N SER A 12 -22.47 -19.60 50.78
CA SER A 12 -22.26 -20.98 50.35
C SER A 12 -23.25 -21.97 50.97
N ASP A 13 -24.31 -21.49 51.63
CA ASP A 13 -25.36 -22.35 52.20
C ASP A 13 -26.15 -23.04 51.07
N PRO A 14 -26.28 -24.39 51.08
CA PRO A 14 -27.02 -25.11 50.05
C PRO A 14 -28.48 -24.64 49.86
N ARG A 15 -29.10 -24.11 50.91
CA ARG A 15 -30.47 -23.56 50.85
C ARG A 15 -30.54 -22.27 50.06
N ASP A 16 -29.51 -21.43 50.17
CA ASP A 16 -29.38 -20.21 49.37
C ASP A 16 -29.10 -20.52 47.91
N LEU A 17 -28.33 -21.57 47.64
CA LEU A 17 -28.11 -22.05 46.28
C LEU A 17 -29.42 -22.49 45.62
N PHE A 18 -30.28 -23.20 46.35
CA PHE A 18 -31.59 -23.63 45.85
C PHE A 18 -32.51 -22.44 45.54
N ASP A 19 -32.61 -21.47 46.46
CA ASP A 19 -33.42 -20.26 46.28
C ASP A 19 -32.89 -19.41 45.09
N ASN A 20 -31.56 -19.25 44.97
CA ASN A 20 -30.95 -18.53 43.86
C ASN A 20 -31.17 -19.23 42.51
N ALA A 21 -31.06 -20.57 42.47
CA ALA A 21 -31.30 -21.34 41.24
C ALA A 21 -32.75 -21.24 40.77
N THR A 22 -33.71 -21.29 41.70
CA THR A 22 -35.14 -21.13 41.39
C THR A 22 -35.45 -19.72 40.88
N ASN A 23 -34.91 -18.70 41.55
CA ASN A 23 -35.10 -17.31 41.13
C ASN A 23 -34.42 -17.01 39.78
N PHE A 24 -33.28 -17.63 39.50
CA PHE A 24 -32.61 -17.52 38.20
C PHE A 24 -33.45 -18.15 37.09
N ASP A 25 -34.01 -19.33 37.33
CA ASP A 25 -34.93 -19.99 36.40
C ASP A 25 -36.17 -19.10 36.12
N GLU A 26 -36.78 -18.54 37.17
CA GLU A 26 -37.90 -17.61 37.03
C GLU A 26 -37.50 -16.33 36.27
N GLY A 27 -36.34 -15.75 36.56
CA GLY A 27 -35.85 -14.56 35.87
C GLY A 27 -35.56 -14.77 34.38
N MET A 28 -35.13 -15.97 34.00
CA MET A 28 -34.77 -16.31 32.62
C MET A 28 -35.95 -16.85 31.80
N ASN A 29 -36.82 -17.64 32.41
CA ASN A 29 -37.83 -18.43 31.70
C ASN A 29 -39.29 -18.00 31.96
N SER A 30 -39.53 -17.11 32.93
CA SER A 30 -40.89 -16.60 33.18
C SER A 30 -41.36 -15.67 32.07
N THR A 31 -42.64 -15.73 31.76
CA THR A 31 -43.33 -14.80 30.85
C THR A 31 -43.81 -13.53 31.54
N ALA A 32 -43.71 -13.45 32.86
CA ALA A 32 -44.01 -12.23 33.62
C ALA A 32 -42.93 -11.17 33.41
N ASP A 33 -43.25 -9.90 33.63
CA ASP A 33 -42.28 -8.80 33.48
C ASP A 33 -41.27 -8.70 34.62
N SER A 34 -41.57 -9.30 35.76
CA SER A 34 -40.75 -9.23 36.97
C SER A 34 -40.85 -10.48 37.82
N PHE A 35 -39.80 -10.75 38.59
CA PHE A 35 -39.75 -11.78 39.63
C PHE A 35 -39.16 -11.20 40.92
N LEU A 36 -39.33 -11.88 42.05
CA LEU A 36 -38.73 -11.47 43.32
C LEU A 36 -37.41 -12.21 43.53
N ASP A 37 -36.34 -11.49 43.89
CA ASP A 37 -35.11 -12.13 44.32
C ASP A 37 -35.26 -12.75 45.72
N ARG A 38 -34.23 -13.48 46.18
CA ARG A 38 -34.27 -14.17 47.48
C ARG A 38 -34.40 -13.24 48.69
N PHE A 39 -34.29 -11.93 48.51
CA PHE A 39 -34.52 -10.91 49.53
C PHE A 39 -35.87 -10.20 49.35
N GLY A 40 -36.74 -10.73 48.48
CA GLY A 40 -38.04 -10.15 48.16
C GLY A 40 -37.97 -8.88 47.33
N ARG A 41 -36.84 -8.57 46.68
CA ARG A 41 -36.73 -7.37 45.84
C ARG A 41 -37.16 -7.66 44.40
N PRO A 42 -37.98 -6.80 43.78
CA PRO A 42 -38.41 -7.00 42.40
C PRO A 42 -37.22 -6.84 41.45
N ARG A 43 -37.10 -7.78 40.52
CA ARG A 43 -36.14 -7.80 39.42
C ARG A 43 -36.88 -7.94 38.10
N VAL A 44 -36.26 -7.45 37.05
CA VAL A 44 -36.81 -7.53 35.68
C VAL A 44 -36.46 -8.89 35.09
N THR A 45 -37.42 -9.53 34.42
CA THR A 45 -37.19 -10.79 33.70
C THR A 45 -36.55 -10.55 32.34
N TRP A 46 -35.99 -11.60 31.74
CA TRP A 46 -35.51 -11.55 30.37
C TRP A 46 -36.64 -11.25 29.36
N GLN A 47 -37.86 -11.74 29.62
CA GLN A 47 -39.04 -11.46 28.78
C GLN A 47 -39.36 -9.97 28.69
N LYS A 48 -39.26 -9.21 29.78
CA LYS A 48 -39.47 -7.75 29.76
C LYS A 48 -38.41 -7.04 28.92
N PHE A 49 -37.15 -7.47 29.02
CA PHE A 49 -36.07 -6.92 28.19
C PHE A 49 -36.35 -7.17 26.71
N HIS A 50 -36.77 -8.38 26.34
CA HIS A 50 -37.16 -8.72 24.97
C HIS A 50 -38.33 -7.85 24.45
N ASN A 51 -39.36 -7.64 25.27
CA ASN A 51 -40.51 -6.81 24.92
C ASN A 51 -40.12 -5.34 24.68
N LEU A 52 -39.16 -4.80 25.45
CA LEU A 52 -38.63 -3.45 25.25
C LEU A 52 -37.87 -3.31 23.93
N THR A 53 -37.08 -4.31 23.56
CA THR A 53 -36.36 -4.33 22.27
C THR A 53 -37.33 -4.34 21.09
N ILE A 54 -38.37 -5.18 21.13
CA ILE A 54 -39.40 -5.22 20.09
C ILE A 54 -40.10 -3.86 19.95
N ALA A 55 -40.44 -3.22 21.09
CA ALA A 55 -41.09 -1.91 21.06
C ALA A 55 -40.19 -0.84 20.42
N ALA A 56 -38.90 -0.84 20.76
CA ALA A 56 -37.92 0.09 20.18
C ALA A 56 -37.72 -0.12 18.67
N GLU A 57 -37.66 -1.38 18.21
CA GLU A 57 -37.56 -1.70 16.78
C GLU A 57 -38.77 -1.17 15.99
N ASN A 58 -39.99 -1.32 16.54
CA ASN A 58 -41.20 -0.84 15.90
C ASN A 58 -41.26 0.70 15.80
N GLU A 59 -40.77 1.42 16.81
CA GLU A 59 -40.76 2.89 16.83
C GLU A 59 -39.73 3.47 15.83
N ILE A 60 -38.58 2.82 15.70
CA ILE A 60 -37.55 3.20 14.72
C ILE A 60 -38.07 2.98 13.30
N GLY A 61 -38.73 1.85 13.03
CA GLY A 61 -39.30 1.55 11.71
C GLY A 61 -40.28 2.62 11.23
N ALA A 62 -41.22 3.02 12.10
CA ALA A 62 -42.20 4.06 11.78
C ALA A 62 -41.54 5.42 11.49
N THR A 63 -40.54 5.80 12.28
CA THR A 63 -39.83 7.08 12.13
C THR A 63 -39.08 7.16 10.79
N VAL A 64 -38.46 6.06 10.35
CA VAL A 64 -37.74 6.01 9.07
C VAL A 64 -38.71 6.10 7.88
N THR A 65 -39.87 5.44 7.97
CA THR A 65 -40.90 5.52 6.92
C THR A 65 -41.43 6.95 6.74
N ASP A 66 -41.78 7.64 7.83
CA ASP A 66 -42.24 9.04 7.79
C ASP A 66 -41.18 10.00 7.21
N ALA A 67 -39.90 9.77 7.54
CA ALA A 67 -38.81 10.57 7.00
C ALA A 67 -38.63 10.36 5.49
N GLN A 68 -38.75 9.13 5.02
CA GLN A 68 -38.67 8.79 3.59
C GLN A 68 -39.79 9.46 2.79
N GLU A 69 -41.03 9.44 3.30
CA GLU A 69 -42.18 10.06 2.62
C GLU A 69 -41.99 11.57 2.48
N ARG A 70 -41.54 12.26 3.54
CA ARG A 70 -41.25 13.71 3.51
C ARG A 70 -40.18 14.10 2.49
N VAL A 71 -39.13 13.29 2.35
CA VAL A 71 -38.05 13.55 1.37
C VAL A 71 -38.57 13.38 -0.05
N ASN A 72 -39.35 12.33 -0.30
CA ASN A 72 -39.91 12.07 -1.64
C ASN A 72 -40.87 13.20 -2.06
N THR A 73 -41.77 13.64 -1.18
CA THR A 73 -42.68 14.76 -1.48
C THR A 73 -41.95 16.07 -1.79
N ALA A 74 -40.83 16.34 -1.11
CA ALA A 74 -40.01 17.52 -1.37
C ALA A 74 -39.33 17.44 -2.75
N ALA A 75 -38.84 16.25 -3.14
CA ALA A 75 -38.25 16.02 -4.45
C ALA A 75 -39.27 16.22 -5.59
N ASP A 76 -40.47 15.65 -5.45
CA ASP A 76 -41.54 15.78 -6.46
C ASP A 76 -41.96 17.24 -6.66
N SER A 77 -42.01 18.02 -5.57
CA SER A 77 -42.35 19.45 -5.64
C SER A 77 -41.29 20.26 -6.39
N ALA A 78 -40.00 19.94 -6.21
CA ALA A 78 -38.91 20.62 -6.89
C ALA A 78 -38.88 20.32 -8.41
N ILE A 79 -39.22 19.08 -8.81
CA ILE A 79 -39.31 18.69 -10.22
C ILE A 79 -40.39 19.51 -10.94
N LEU A 80 -41.57 19.65 -10.33
CA LEU A 80 -42.67 20.46 -10.86
C LEU A 80 -42.28 21.92 -11.09
N GLU A 81 -41.54 22.52 -10.16
CA GLU A 81 -41.05 23.91 -10.28
C GLU A 81 -40.04 24.06 -11.43
N MET A 82 -39.15 23.07 -11.61
CA MET A 82 -38.18 23.06 -12.71
C MET A 82 -38.86 22.93 -14.08
N GLU A 83 -39.86 22.06 -14.21
CA GLU A 83 -40.63 21.88 -15.45
C GLU A 83 -41.39 23.15 -15.83
N GLN A 84 -41.99 23.83 -14.85
CA GLN A 84 -42.67 25.11 -15.07
C GLN A 84 -41.69 26.20 -15.53
N THR A 85 -40.52 26.29 -14.91
CA THR A 85 -39.46 27.25 -15.30
C THR A 85 -38.97 27.00 -16.73
N ALA A 86 -38.82 25.73 -17.12
CA ALA A 86 -38.42 25.36 -18.48
C ALA A 86 -39.49 25.72 -19.54
N ALA A 87 -40.77 25.54 -19.21
CA ALA A 87 -41.88 25.93 -20.09
C ALA A 87 -41.95 27.46 -20.29
N GLU A 88 -41.68 28.23 -19.25
CA GLU A 88 -41.64 29.70 -19.30
C GLU A 88 -40.47 30.22 -20.15
N LEU A 89 -39.31 29.55 -20.16
CA LEU A 89 -38.15 29.88 -21.00
C LEU A 89 -38.37 29.64 -22.50
N GLY A 90 -39.19 28.64 -22.86
CA GLY A 90 -39.50 28.31 -24.25
C GLY A 90 -40.26 29.41 -25.00
N ALA A 91 -40.95 30.29 -24.28
CA ALA A 91 -41.71 31.41 -24.85
C ALA A 91 -40.86 32.65 -25.19
N ASP A 92 -39.60 32.74 -24.71
CA ASP A 92 -38.75 33.95 -24.83
C ASP A 92 -37.60 33.80 -25.86
N ILE A 93 -37.54 32.69 -26.59
CA ILE A 93 -36.63 32.55 -27.74
C ILE A 93 -37.23 33.27 -28.96
N ASN A 94 -36.65 34.42 -29.30
CA ASN A 94 -37.03 35.32 -30.40
C ASN A 94 -36.87 34.73 -31.82
N THR A 95 -37.13 33.44 -32.03
CA THR A 95 -37.00 32.78 -33.34
C THR A 95 -38.23 31.94 -33.65
N LYS A 96 -38.94 32.28 -34.73
CA LYS A 96 -40.13 31.57 -35.23
C LYS A 96 -39.84 30.92 -36.58
N ARG A 97 -40.49 29.78 -36.86
CA ARG A 97 -40.40 29.09 -38.16
C ARG A 97 -41.76 29.08 -38.86
N TYR A 98 -41.74 29.27 -40.17
CA TYR A 98 -42.92 29.30 -41.02
C TYR A 98 -42.72 28.42 -42.25
N ALA A 99 -43.76 27.69 -42.62
CA ALA A 99 -43.70 26.83 -43.81
C ALA A 99 -43.72 27.65 -45.11
N THR A 100 -44.34 28.83 -45.15
CA THR A 100 -44.41 29.69 -46.34
C THR A 100 -44.15 31.16 -46.00
N TYR A 101 -43.72 31.94 -46.99
CA TYR A 101 -43.48 33.38 -46.85
C TYR A 101 -44.79 34.14 -46.75
N ALA A 102 -45.76 33.81 -47.60
CA ALA A 102 -47.08 34.44 -47.67
C ALA A 102 -48.22 33.41 -47.59
N GLY A 103 -49.45 33.88 -47.38
CA GLY A 103 -50.65 33.04 -47.24
C GLY A 103 -51.09 32.83 -45.79
N GLU A 104 -52.19 32.10 -45.58
CA GLU A 104 -52.73 31.79 -44.26
C GLU A 104 -51.75 30.88 -43.48
N GLY A 105 -51.28 31.35 -42.32
CA GLY A 105 -50.23 30.67 -41.56
C GLY A 105 -48.80 30.90 -42.09
N GLY A 106 -48.64 31.71 -43.15
CA GLY A 106 -47.35 32.16 -43.66
C GLY A 106 -46.81 33.34 -42.86
N MET A 107 -45.49 33.56 -42.92
CA MET A 107 -44.78 34.56 -42.10
C MET A 107 -45.39 35.97 -42.19
N LEU A 108 -45.77 36.43 -43.38
CA LEU A 108 -46.38 37.77 -43.56
C LEU A 108 -47.73 37.94 -42.83
N SER A 109 -48.39 36.85 -42.43
CA SER A 109 -49.64 36.88 -41.67
C SER A 109 -49.46 36.89 -40.14
N ASP A 110 -48.21 36.79 -39.64
CA ASP A 110 -47.86 36.82 -38.21
C ASP A 110 -47.04 38.09 -37.86
N PRO A 111 -47.70 39.23 -37.59
CA PRO A 111 -47.02 40.44 -37.15
C PRO A 111 -46.51 40.31 -35.72
N GLN A 112 -45.30 40.84 -35.45
CA GLN A 112 -44.70 40.78 -34.12
C GLN A 112 -44.83 42.11 -33.38
N ASN A 113 -44.79 42.05 -32.05
CA ASN A 113 -44.91 43.22 -31.16
C ASN A 113 -43.55 43.71 -30.63
N ARG A 114 -42.46 43.02 -30.96
CA ARG A 114 -41.08 43.28 -30.50
C ARG A 114 -40.14 43.33 -31.70
N ASP A 115 -39.15 44.23 -31.63
CA ASP A 115 -38.10 44.34 -32.64
C ASP A 115 -37.08 43.20 -32.49
N ASN A 116 -36.42 42.81 -33.58
CA ASN A 116 -35.44 41.71 -33.63
C ASN A 116 -35.98 40.27 -33.42
N VAL A 117 -37.29 40.05 -33.57
CA VAL A 117 -37.82 38.69 -33.72
C VAL A 117 -37.39 38.14 -35.07
N VAL A 118 -36.80 36.96 -35.08
CA VAL A 118 -36.30 36.29 -36.28
C VAL A 118 -37.33 35.30 -36.80
N GLY A 119 -37.68 35.39 -38.07
CA GLY A 119 -38.56 34.46 -38.78
C GLY A 119 -37.75 33.64 -39.79
N ILE A 120 -37.93 32.33 -39.79
CA ILE A 120 -37.28 31.42 -40.75
C ILE A 120 -38.36 30.82 -41.66
N VAL A 121 -38.22 31.02 -42.96
CA VAL A 121 -39.06 30.38 -43.99
C VAL A 121 -38.23 29.34 -44.71
N ASP A 122 -38.60 28.06 -44.65
CA ASP A 122 -37.82 26.96 -45.23
C ASP A 122 -38.62 26.02 -46.16
N GLY A 123 -39.92 26.25 -46.33
CA GLY A 123 -40.82 25.41 -47.13
C GLY A 123 -41.60 26.13 -48.25
N ASP A 124 -41.29 27.40 -48.56
CA ASP A 124 -42.02 28.14 -49.59
C ASP A 124 -41.73 27.54 -50.98
N PRO A 125 -42.76 27.31 -51.82
CA PRO A 125 -42.57 26.79 -53.18
C PRO A 125 -41.64 27.65 -54.04
N ASN A 126 -41.57 28.96 -53.77
CA ASN A 126 -40.57 29.83 -54.36
C ASN A 126 -39.33 29.88 -53.46
N GLY A 127 -38.32 29.09 -53.81
CA GLY A 127 -37.08 28.98 -53.04
C GLY A 127 -36.33 30.31 -52.82
N ALA A 128 -36.56 31.35 -53.62
CA ALA A 128 -35.97 32.68 -53.40
C ALA A 128 -36.53 33.39 -52.14
N LEU A 129 -37.72 32.99 -51.69
CA LEU A 129 -38.37 33.51 -50.49
C LEU A 129 -38.02 32.70 -49.23
N ASN A 130 -37.39 31.54 -49.38
CA ASN A 130 -36.84 30.83 -48.23
C ASN A 130 -35.63 31.59 -47.68
N GLY A 131 -35.54 31.67 -46.36
CA GLY A 131 -34.51 32.42 -45.68
C GLY A 131 -34.93 32.96 -44.31
N TRP A 132 -33.99 33.67 -43.70
CA TRP A 132 -34.14 34.33 -42.42
C TRP A 132 -34.54 35.79 -42.63
N TYR A 133 -35.51 36.19 -41.83
CA TYR A 133 -36.12 37.50 -41.79
C TYR A 133 -36.08 38.01 -40.37
N VAL A 134 -36.13 39.32 -40.21
CA VAL A 134 -36.28 39.98 -38.93
C VAL A 134 -37.48 40.89 -38.99
N TRP A 135 -38.27 40.90 -37.93
CA TRP A 135 -39.36 41.86 -37.81
C TRP A 135 -38.79 43.26 -37.58
N ASN A 136 -39.20 44.20 -38.43
CA ASN A 136 -38.91 45.62 -38.24
C ASN A 136 -40.15 46.31 -37.68
N ASN A 137 -40.08 46.69 -36.41
CA ASN A 137 -41.20 47.29 -35.70
C ASN A 137 -41.50 48.74 -36.12
N THR A 138 -40.60 49.39 -36.88
CA THR A 138 -40.80 50.74 -37.41
C THR A 138 -41.64 50.72 -38.69
N THR A 139 -41.44 49.73 -39.55
CA THR A 139 -42.18 49.57 -40.80
C THR A 139 -43.35 48.59 -40.68
N ASN A 140 -43.44 47.83 -39.58
CA ASN A 140 -44.39 46.74 -39.36
C ASN A 140 -44.34 45.67 -40.46
N GLU A 141 -43.12 45.34 -40.88
CA GLU A 141 -42.88 44.39 -41.96
C GLU A 141 -41.74 43.43 -41.59
N TRP A 142 -41.82 42.21 -42.13
CA TRP A 142 -40.72 41.26 -42.10
C TRP A 142 -39.66 41.66 -43.14
N VAL A 143 -38.46 41.96 -42.66
CA VAL A 143 -37.32 42.36 -43.49
C VAL A 143 -36.36 41.19 -43.64
N ARG A 144 -36.07 40.81 -44.88
CA ARG A 144 -35.11 39.72 -45.15
C ARG A 144 -33.71 40.14 -44.73
N PHE A 145 -32.96 39.26 -44.07
CA PHE A 145 -31.56 39.57 -43.76
C PHE A 145 -30.75 39.77 -45.04
N ALA A 146 -29.92 40.82 -45.04
CA ALA A 146 -29.03 41.15 -46.14
C ALA A 146 -28.00 40.04 -46.41
N VAL A 147 -27.56 39.37 -45.34
CA VAL A 147 -26.74 38.16 -45.40
C VAL A 147 -27.55 37.02 -44.82
N GLN A 148 -27.86 36.04 -45.66
CA GLN A 148 -28.57 34.83 -45.23
C GLN A 148 -27.58 33.88 -44.56
N PRO A 149 -27.98 33.17 -43.49
CA PRO A 149 -27.19 32.09 -42.95
C PRO A 149 -26.91 31.05 -44.03
N VAL A 150 -25.67 30.58 -44.08
CA VAL A 150 -25.20 29.59 -45.05
C VAL A 150 -26.09 28.34 -44.96
N THR A 151 -26.73 27.95 -46.06
CA THR A 151 -27.56 26.75 -46.08
C THR A 151 -26.70 25.49 -46.02
N THR A 152 -27.27 24.34 -45.67
CA THR A 152 -26.55 23.05 -45.73
C THR A 152 -25.95 22.79 -47.12
N ALA A 153 -26.61 23.25 -48.19
CA ALA A 153 -26.11 23.14 -49.56
C ALA A 153 -24.91 24.06 -49.83
N ASP A 154 -24.95 25.31 -49.36
CA ASP A 154 -23.82 26.25 -49.45
C ASP A 154 -22.62 25.77 -48.63
N PHE A 155 -22.89 25.20 -47.44
CA PHE A 155 -21.89 24.57 -46.60
C PHE A 155 -21.29 23.33 -47.28
N GLN A 156 -22.09 22.51 -47.97
CA GLN A 156 -21.59 21.35 -48.73
C GLN A 156 -20.71 21.77 -49.92
N ALA A 157 -21.04 22.86 -50.61
CA ALA A 157 -20.22 23.40 -51.70
C ALA A 157 -18.87 23.96 -51.19
N LEU A 158 -18.88 24.67 -50.06
CA LEU A 158 -17.66 25.12 -49.38
C LEU A 158 -16.85 23.93 -48.83
N ALA A 159 -17.52 22.92 -48.29
CA ALA A 159 -16.91 21.69 -47.80
C ALA A 159 -16.31 20.85 -48.93
N ALA A 160 -16.86 20.87 -50.14
CA ALA A 160 -16.26 20.23 -51.31
C ALA A 160 -14.98 20.94 -51.77
N TYR A 161 -14.93 22.27 -51.64
CA TYR A 161 -13.74 23.08 -51.92
C TYR A 161 -12.65 22.86 -50.86
N LEU A 162 -13.04 22.70 -49.59
CA LEU A 162 -12.14 22.35 -48.48
C LEU A 162 -11.72 20.87 -48.47
N LYS A 163 -12.52 19.93 -49.00
CA LYS A 163 -12.18 18.50 -49.08
C LYS A 163 -11.05 18.16 -50.06
N ALA A 164 -10.67 19.07 -50.96
CA ALA A 164 -9.40 18.93 -51.71
C ALA A 164 -8.16 19.15 -50.81
N GLY A 165 -8.34 19.69 -49.60
CA GLY A 165 -7.30 19.85 -48.59
C GLY A 165 -7.87 19.66 -47.17
N GLN A 166 -7.92 18.40 -46.72
CA GLN A 166 -8.14 17.97 -45.32
C GLN A 166 -9.58 17.99 -44.77
N ALA A 167 -10.23 16.81 -44.67
CA ALA A 167 -10.99 16.30 -43.51
C ALA A 167 -11.85 15.05 -43.86
N ALA A 168 -11.75 14.00 -43.04
CA ALA A 168 -12.45 12.71 -43.20
C ALA A 168 -13.93 12.77 -42.78
N ALA A 169 -14.82 12.12 -43.54
CA ALA A 169 -16.28 12.09 -43.30
C ALA A 169 -16.69 11.04 -42.24
N ILE A 170 -17.76 11.32 -41.48
CA ILE A 170 -18.37 10.40 -40.49
C ILE A 170 -19.09 9.26 -41.21
N THR A 171 -18.93 8.04 -40.70
CA THR A 171 -19.48 6.79 -41.28
C THR A 171 -20.54 6.13 -40.40
N HIS A 172 -20.46 6.25 -39.07
CA HIS A 172 -21.41 5.63 -38.14
C HIS A 172 -21.61 6.53 -36.92
N SER A 173 -22.85 6.62 -36.40
CA SER A 173 -23.19 7.31 -35.15
C SER A 173 -23.72 6.30 -34.12
N PHE A 174 -23.46 6.56 -32.84
CA PHE A 174 -23.90 5.79 -31.69
C PHE A 174 -24.75 6.69 -30.81
N GLU A 175 -25.96 6.24 -30.51
CA GLU A 175 -26.94 6.98 -29.71
C GLU A 175 -27.33 6.14 -28.49
N ASP A 176 -27.68 6.79 -27.38
CA ASP A 176 -28.22 6.12 -26.20
C ASP A 176 -29.71 5.72 -26.39
N ALA A 177 -30.29 5.06 -25.39
CA ALA A 177 -31.68 4.60 -25.44
C ALA A 177 -32.72 5.74 -25.57
N ASN A 178 -32.31 6.97 -25.34
CA ASN A 178 -33.14 8.17 -25.43
C ASN A 178 -32.86 8.97 -26.73
N GLY A 179 -31.98 8.50 -27.60
CA GLY A 179 -31.63 9.13 -28.89
C GLY A 179 -30.57 10.23 -28.80
N PHE A 180 -29.83 10.34 -27.68
CA PHE A 180 -28.72 11.29 -27.58
C PHE A 180 -27.44 10.70 -28.17
N LEU A 181 -26.76 11.48 -29.02
CA LEU A 181 -25.50 11.10 -29.66
C LEU A 181 -24.37 10.96 -28.64
N ILE A 182 -23.86 9.74 -28.47
CA ILE A 182 -22.76 9.41 -27.54
C ILE A 182 -21.43 9.18 -28.26
N GLY A 183 -21.43 8.97 -29.59
CA GLY A 183 -20.20 8.97 -30.39
C GLY A 183 -20.40 8.80 -31.90
N GLU A 184 -19.33 9.03 -32.66
CA GLU A 184 -19.29 9.02 -34.13
C GLU A 184 -17.97 8.40 -34.62
N MET A 185 -18.02 7.52 -35.62
CA MET A 185 -16.85 6.91 -36.23
C MET A 185 -16.61 7.48 -37.63
N THR A 186 -15.42 8.01 -37.91
CA THR A 186 -15.05 8.54 -39.24
C THR A 186 -14.41 7.52 -40.17
N LEU A 187 -14.33 7.84 -41.47
CA LEU A 187 -13.80 6.99 -42.55
C LEU A 187 -12.33 6.57 -42.35
N ASP A 188 -11.60 7.26 -41.47
CA ASP A 188 -10.26 6.94 -40.98
C ASP A 188 -10.25 5.97 -39.77
N GLN A 189 -11.40 5.37 -39.46
CA GLN A 189 -11.62 4.47 -38.32
C GLN A 189 -11.40 5.11 -36.93
N VAL A 190 -11.48 6.44 -36.85
CA VAL A 190 -11.40 7.16 -35.58
C VAL A 190 -12.79 7.32 -34.97
N LEU A 191 -12.99 6.77 -33.77
CA LEU A 191 -14.19 6.94 -32.95
C LEU A 191 -14.05 8.18 -32.06
N ARG A 192 -14.95 9.16 -32.22
CA ARG A 192 -15.05 10.36 -31.39
C ARG A 192 -16.28 10.26 -30.50
N MET A 193 -16.14 10.49 -29.20
CA MET A 193 -17.25 10.37 -28.24
C MET A 193 -17.53 11.71 -27.57
N GLN A 194 -18.80 12.06 -27.38
CA GLN A 194 -19.21 13.22 -26.57
C GLN A 194 -19.61 12.70 -25.18
N GLY A 195 -18.76 12.96 -24.18
CA GLY A 195 -18.93 12.43 -22.84
C GLY A 195 -18.22 11.09 -22.61
N GLY A 196 -18.30 10.58 -21.38
CA GLY A 196 -17.57 9.38 -21.01
C GLY A 196 -18.24 8.09 -21.48
N LEU A 197 -17.48 7.11 -21.97
CA LEU A 197 -17.99 5.75 -22.19
C LEU A 197 -18.14 5.06 -20.83
N ASP A 198 -19.38 4.86 -20.37
CA ASP A 198 -19.66 4.06 -19.17
C ASP A 198 -19.58 2.57 -19.56
N MET A 199 -18.48 1.93 -19.16
CA MET A 199 -18.35 0.48 -19.23
C MET A 199 -18.77 -0.09 -17.88
N ALA A 200 -19.24 -1.34 -17.84
CA ALA A 200 -19.77 -1.96 -16.62
C ALA A 200 -18.81 -1.98 -15.40
N ASN A 201 -17.53 -1.57 -15.57
CA ASN A 201 -16.51 -1.49 -14.52
C ASN A 201 -15.49 -0.32 -14.72
N GLY A 202 -15.83 0.78 -15.39
CA GLY A 202 -14.92 1.92 -15.56
C GLY A 202 -15.39 2.97 -16.57
N ARG A 203 -14.77 4.16 -16.57
CA ARG A 203 -15.13 5.29 -17.45
C ARG A 203 -13.96 5.75 -18.32
N VAL A 204 -14.22 6.10 -19.57
CA VAL A 204 -13.24 6.74 -20.48
C VAL A 204 -13.69 8.15 -20.79
N MET A 205 -12.89 9.19 -20.52
CA MET A 205 -13.27 10.59 -20.72
C MET A 205 -12.23 11.39 -21.51
N GLN A 206 -12.67 12.37 -22.31
CA GLN A 206 -11.79 13.34 -22.97
C GLN A 206 -11.93 14.71 -22.30
N GLY A 207 -10.84 15.29 -21.79
CA GLY A 207 -10.80 16.61 -21.17
C GLY A 207 -9.51 17.37 -21.50
N ASN A 208 -9.60 18.65 -21.86
CA ASN A 208 -8.45 19.53 -22.15
C ASN A 208 -7.37 18.95 -23.10
N GLY A 209 -7.78 18.18 -24.13
CA GLY A 209 -6.85 17.59 -25.11
C GLY A 209 -6.13 16.32 -24.64
N ILE A 210 -6.61 15.69 -23.57
CA ILE A 210 -6.04 14.49 -22.94
C ILE A 210 -7.15 13.45 -22.76
N LEU A 211 -6.81 12.16 -22.89
CA LEU A 211 -7.70 11.01 -22.69
C LEU A 211 -7.49 10.42 -21.29
N GLU A 212 -8.54 10.17 -20.52
CA GLU A 212 -8.47 9.63 -19.15
C GLU A 212 -9.27 8.32 -19.01
N LEU A 213 -8.73 7.38 -18.23
CA LEU A 213 -9.35 6.11 -17.85
C LEU A 213 -9.57 6.14 -16.34
N LEU A 214 -10.80 5.91 -15.88
CA LEU A 214 -11.17 5.92 -14.47
C LEU A 214 -11.67 4.54 -14.03
N ASP A 215 -11.33 4.17 -12.80
CA ASP A 215 -11.85 2.97 -12.12
C ASP A 215 -13.29 3.18 -11.60
N PRO A 216 -13.98 2.13 -11.11
CA PRO A 216 -15.34 2.24 -10.56
C PRO A 216 -15.50 3.18 -9.35
N ASN A 217 -14.39 3.55 -8.70
CA ASN A 217 -14.37 4.41 -7.52
C ASN A 217 -13.99 5.86 -7.88
N GLY A 218 -13.77 6.17 -9.16
CA GLY A 218 -13.41 7.51 -9.65
C GLY A 218 -11.91 7.83 -9.60
N PHE A 219 -11.04 6.85 -9.38
CA PHE A 219 -9.59 7.04 -9.47
C PHE A 219 -9.11 7.00 -10.92
N VAL A 220 -8.16 7.87 -11.29
CA VAL A 220 -7.55 7.87 -12.62
C VAL A 220 -6.60 6.68 -12.74
N ALA A 221 -7.01 5.65 -13.47
CA ALA A 221 -6.24 4.45 -13.78
C ALA A 221 -5.31 4.62 -15.01
N GLY A 222 -5.52 5.68 -15.79
CA GLY A 222 -4.65 6.05 -16.90
C GLY A 222 -4.98 7.41 -17.51
N ARG A 223 -3.99 8.06 -18.13
CA ARG A 223 -4.07 9.34 -18.85
C ARG A 223 -3.20 9.31 -20.11
N ILE A 224 -3.66 9.80 -21.25
CA ILE A 224 -2.88 9.84 -22.50
C ILE A 224 -2.93 11.26 -23.08
N GLY A 225 -1.78 11.93 -23.17
CA GLY A 225 -1.64 13.33 -23.56
C GLY A 225 -0.24 13.70 -24.10
N THR A 226 -0.08 14.95 -24.58
CA THR A 226 1.11 15.42 -25.34
C THR A 226 2.37 15.68 -24.51
N SER A 227 2.30 15.63 -23.18
CA SER A 227 3.42 15.92 -22.27
C SER A 227 3.78 14.69 -21.42
N ASP A 228 2.86 14.25 -20.57
CA ASP A 228 2.99 13.04 -19.76
C ASP A 228 1.77 12.12 -19.98
N SER A 229 2.00 10.85 -20.30
CA SER A 229 0.95 9.82 -20.40
C SER A 229 1.17 8.79 -19.31
N PHE A 230 0.15 8.26 -18.63
CA PHE A 230 0.31 7.11 -17.74
C PHE A 230 -0.77 6.03 -17.94
N LEU A 231 -0.44 4.75 -17.75
CA LEU A 231 -1.38 3.64 -17.89
C LEU A 231 -1.00 2.49 -16.98
N GLY A 232 -1.91 2.06 -16.10
CA GLY A 232 -1.73 0.88 -15.26
C GLY A 232 -0.51 0.96 -14.35
N GLY A 233 -0.34 2.10 -13.67
CA GLY A 233 0.82 2.29 -12.82
C GLY A 233 2.03 2.91 -13.49
N LEU A 234 2.04 3.12 -14.82
CA LEU A 234 3.26 3.50 -15.56
C LEU A 234 3.16 4.88 -16.22
N THR A 235 4.07 5.81 -15.97
CA THR A 235 4.18 7.16 -16.55
C THR A 235 5.26 7.27 -17.64
N TRP A 236 4.87 7.68 -18.84
CA TRP A 236 5.69 7.94 -20.03
C TRP A 236 5.97 9.44 -20.15
N ARG A 237 7.24 9.83 -20.17
CA ARG A 237 7.71 11.22 -20.23
C ARG A 237 8.73 11.43 -21.35
N ASN A 238 8.63 12.58 -22.00
CA ASN A 238 9.65 13.07 -22.93
C ASN A 238 10.59 14.00 -22.15
N THR A 239 11.86 13.64 -21.98
CA THR A 239 12.80 14.44 -21.16
C THR A 239 13.69 15.34 -22.00
N ASN A 240 14.36 16.31 -21.35
CA ASN A 240 15.35 17.18 -22.00
C ASN A 240 16.62 16.44 -22.46
N THR A 241 16.72 15.14 -22.18
CA THR A 241 17.77 14.26 -22.68
C THR A 241 17.15 13.35 -23.76
N PRO A 242 17.82 13.08 -24.90
CA PRO A 242 17.22 12.29 -25.97
C PRO A 242 16.68 10.94 -25.48
N GLY A 243 15.38 10.70 -25.67
CA GLY A 243 14.72 9.43 -25.37
C GLY A 243 13.38 9.54 -24.65
N ILE A 244 12.66 8.42 -24.61
CA ILE A 244 11.40 8.27 -23.88
C ILE A 244 11.69 7.57 -22.55
N GLU A 245 11.17 8.14 -21.46
CA GLU A 245 11.28 7.59 -20.11
C GLU A 245 9.93 6.97 -19.69
N ILE A 246 9.95 5.72 -19.26
CA ILE A 246 8.80 4.98 -18.71
C ILE A 246 9.07 4.85 -17.23
N SER A 247 8.18 5.34 -16.39
CA SER A 247 8.29 5.33 -14.94
C SER A 247 7.05 4.73 -14.30
N ASP A 248 6.99 4.49 -12.99
CA ASP A 248 5.75 4.13 -12.30
C ASP A 248 5.04 5.36 -11.68
N GLU A 249 3.91 5.15 -10.99
CA GLU A 249 3.14 6.17 -10.25
C GLU A 249 3.96 6.87 -9.15
N SER A 250 5.06 6.26 -8.70
CA SER A 250 5.99 6.79 -7.70
C SER A 250 7.21 7.50 -8.31
N GLY A 251 7.28 7.60 -9.64
CA GLY A 251 8.40 8.19 -10.38
C GLY A 251 9.59 7.25 -10.60
N PHE A 252 9.41 5.93 -10.46
CA PHE A 252 10.44 4.89 -10.67
C PHE A 252 10.61 4.61 -12.17
N LEU A 253 11.73 4.99 -12.79
CA LEU A 253 11.97 4.83 -14.24
C LEU A 253 12.08 3.36 -14.71
N LEU A 254 10.98 2.65 -14.93
CA LEU A 254 10.93 1.29 -15.46
C LEU A 254 11.76 1.03 -16.74
N ALA A 255 11.86 2.00 -17.65
CA ALA A 255 12.72 1.87 -18.82
C ALA A 255 13.01 3.23 -19.47
N ARG A 256 14.11 3.31 -20.23
CA ARG A 256 14.48 4.48 -21.04
C ARG A 256 14.94 4.02 -22.41
N TYR A 257 14.42 4.66 -23.45
CA TYR A 257 14.78 4.36 -24.83
C TYR A 257 15.46 5.58 -25.46
N ASP A 258 16.78 5.51 -25.63
CA ASP A 258 17.63 6.59 -26.16
C ASP A 258 18.38 6.19 -27.45
N GLY A 259 18.06 5.04 -28.05
CA GLY A 259 18.72 4.51 -29.24
C GLY A 259 20.00 3.72 -28.98
N SER A 260 20.46 3.60 -27.72
CA SER A 260 21.44 2.58 -27.32
C SER A 260 20.72 1.28 -26.93
N ALA A 261 21.26 0.13 -27.34
CA ALA A 261 20.59 -1.15 -27.13
C ALA A 261 20.31 -1.38 -25.64
N PRO A 262 19.10 -1.85 -25.25
CA PRO A 262 18.85 -2.27 -23.88
C PRO A 262 19.84 -3.39 -23.54
N ALA A 263 20.53 -3.26 -22.40
CA ALA A 263 21.36 -4.33 -21.85
C ALA A 263 20.48 -5.53 -21.49
N SER A 264 20.18 -6.34 -22.50
CA SER A 264 19.39 -7.56 -22.42
C SER A 264 20.37 -8.74 -22.44
N GLY A 265 20.68 -9.25 -21.25
CA GLY A 265 21.37 -10.52 -21.10
C GLY A 265 20.45 -11.65 -21.54
N GLY A 266 20.61 -12.09 -22.78
CA GLY A 266 19.88 -13.23 -23.35
C GLY A 266 20.26 -14.54 -22.67
N ALA A 267 19.25 -15.21 -22.11
CA ALA A 267 19.24 -16.66 -21.95
C ALA A 267 17.81 -17.13 -22.21
N THR A 268 17.63 -17.94 -23.26
CA THR A 268 16.36 -18.57 -23.61
C THR A 268 15.96 -19.55 -22.50
N PRO A 269 14.80 -19.39 -21.82
CA PRO A 269 14.34 -20.42 -20.89
C PRO A 269 13.57 -21.50 -21.66
N GLY A 270 13.99 -22.76 -21.50
CA GLY A 270 13.02 -23.86 -21.49
C GLY A 270 11.95 -23.56 -20.42
N ALA A 271 10.73 -24.01 -20.65
CA ALA A 271 9.55 -23.65 -19.85
C ALA A 271 9.86 -23.62 -18.34
N PRO A 272 9.75 -22.46 -17.67
CA PRO A 272 10.10 -22.36 -16.25
C PRO A 272 9.15 -23.19 -15.41
N ILE A 273 9.70 -24.02 -14.53
CA ILE A 273 8.97 -24.46 -13.33
C ILE A 273 8.63 -23.18 -12.57
N ILE A 274 7.35 -22.85 -12.41
CA ILE A 274 6.89 -21.70 -11.61
C ILE A 274 6.89 -22.15 -10.13
N PRO A 275 7.90 -21.81 -9.31
CA PRO A 275 7.97 -22.28 -7.93
C PRO A 275 6.89 -21.59 -7.10
N ARG A 276 6.20 -22.32 -6.23
CA ARG A 276 5.05 -21.80 -5.48
C ARG A 276 5.50 -21.26 -4.11
N LEU A 277 5.26 -19.98 -3.84
CA LEU A 277 5.74 -19.30 -2.63
C LEU A 277 5.21 -19.86 -1.30
N ASN A 278 4.00 -20.44 -1.26
CA ASN A 278 3.35 -20.91 -0.02
C ASN A 278 3.33 -22.44 0.13
N ARG A 279 4.34 -23.12 -0.43
CA ARG A 279 4.47 -24.58 -0.39
C ARG A 279 5.78 -25.03 0.27
N GLN A 280 6.28 -24.29 1.25
CA GLN A 280 7.40 -24.76 2.06
C GLN A 280 7.08 -26.14 2.60
N GLN A 281 7.95 -27.07 2.27
CA GLN A 281 7.92 -28.45 2.74
C GLN A 281 9.07 -28.63 3.72
N ARG A 282 8.76 -29.25 4.87
CA ARG A 282 9.75 -29.59 5.88
C ARG A 282 10.66 -30.69 5.32
N THR A 283 11.93 -30.35 5.17
CA THR A 283 13.01 -31.31 4.93
C THR A 283 13.76 -31.56 6.23
N GLN A 284 14.61 -32.60 6.27
CA GLN A 284 15.40 -32.90 7.46
C GLN A 284 16.45 -31.82 7.76
N ILE A 285 16.87 -31.08 6.73
CA ILE A 285 17.72 -29.89 6.87
C ILE A 285 17.08 -28.74 6.10
N MET A 286 16.87 -27.61 6.78
CA MET A 286 16.27 -26.40 6.21
C MET A 286 17.27 -25.24 6.31
N LEU A 287 17.86 -24.82 5.19
CA LEU A 287 18.86 -23.76 5.14
C LEU A 287 18.21 -22.37 5.29
N ILE A 288 18.85 -21.52 6.10
CA ILE A 288 18.62 -20.09 6.19
C ILE A 288 19.95 -19.34 6.00
N ILE A 289 19.97 -18.39 5.06
CA ILE A 289 21.17 -17.65 4.69
C ILE A 289 21.06 -16.19 5.15
N GLY A 290 21.90 -15.78 6.10
CA GLY A 290 22.14 -14.38 6.51
C GLY A 290 23.08 -13.66 5.55
N TYR A 291 22.54 -12.92 4.58
CA TYR A 291 23.34 -12.21 3.58
C TYR A 291 23.26 -10.70 3.75
N GLY A 292 24.31 -10.00 3.33
CA GLY A 292 24.41 -8.54 3.49
C GLY A 292 25.82 -8.10 3.87
N GLN A 293 25.90 -7.03 4.66
CA GLN A 293 27.16 -6.38 5.05
C GLN A 293 27.61 -6.68 6.50
N SER A 294 28.08 -5.66 7.22
CA SER A 294 28.66 -5.81 8.57
C SER A 294 27.64 -6.32 9.60
N LEU A 295 26.38 -5.90 9.51
CA LEU A 295 25.34 -6.31 10.46
C LEU A 295 24.96 -7.79 10.33
N SER A 296 24.87 -8.36 9.11
CA SER A 296 24.59 -9.81 8.96
C SER A 296 25.69 -10.69 9.56
N ARG A 297 26.91 -10.16 9.71
CA ARG A 297 28.05 -10.89 10.27
C ARG A 297 28.27 -10.63 11.77
N GLY A 298 27.50 -9.71 12.37
CA GLY A 298 27.69 -9.34 13.77
C GLY A 298 28.98 -8.56 14.04
N ILE A 299 29.41 -7.70 13.11
CA ILE A 299 30.56 -6.81 13.37
C ILE A 299 30.27 -5.94 14.59
N ASN A 300 31.21 -5.89 15.53
CA ASN A 300 31.16 -5.21 16.83
C ASN A 300 30.06 -5.70 17.79
N SER A 301 29.28 -6.72 17.41
CA SER A 301 28.29 -7.39 18.26
C SER A 301 28.98 -8.33 19.25
N LEU A 302 29.94 -7.82 20.02
CA LEU A 302 30.89 -8.59 20.83
C LEU A 302 30.48 -8.68 22.31
N PRO A 303 30.78 -9.80 22.99
CA PRO A 303 31.11 -11.11 22.42
C PRO A 303 29.87 -11.82 21.84
N ALA A 304 30.07 -12.95 21.17
CA ALA A 304 28.98 -13.87 20.84
C ALA A 304 28.31 -14.38 22.14
N ILE A 305 26.98 -14.48 22.13
CA ILE A 305 26.17 -14.84 23.30
C ILE A 305 25.42 -16.16 23.09
N SER A 306 25.06 -16.51 21.85
CA SER A 306 24.45 -17.80 21.51
C SER A 306 25.49 -18.91 21.36
N THR A 307 26.24 -19.18 22.44
CA THR A 307 27.39 -20.11 22.45
C THR A 307 27.03 -21.56 22.78
N THR A 308 25.79 -21.81 23.19
CA THR A 308 25.22 -23.14 23.40
C THR A 308 24.14 -23.41 22.37
N GLN A 309 23.98 -24.67 21.98
CA GLN A 309 22.95 -25.09 21.05
C GLN A 309 21.69 -25.55 21.84
N PRO A 310 20.60 -24.76 21.89
CA PRO A 310 19.39 -25.12 22.64
C PRO A 310 18.44 -26.09 21.90
N TYR A 311 18.60 -26.23 20.58
CA TYR A 311 17.73 -27.04 19.69
C TYR A 311 18.57 -27.86 18.70
N ASN A 312 17.94 -28.58 17.78
CA ASN A 312 18.68 -29.39 16.78
C ASN A 312 19.22 -28.59 15.58
N ASN A 313 19.31 -27.26 15.67
CA ASN A 313 19.79 -26.40 14.59
C ASN A 313 21.29 -26.60 14.34
N ILE A 314 21.72 -26.61 13.09
CA ILE A 314 23.09 -26.96 12.68
C ILE A 314 23.77 -25.85 11.87
N MET A 315 25.08 -25.99 11.69
CA MET A 315 25.90 -25.26 10.72
C MET A 315 26.90 -26.23 10.09
N ILE A 316 27.60 -25.82 9.04
CA ILE A 316 28.74 -26.60 8.56
C ILE A 316 29.95 -26.43 9.49
N ALA A 317 30.92 -27.35 9.42
CA ALA A 317 32.08 -27.38 10.32
C ALA A 317 32.91 -26.09 10.38
N SER A 318 32.91 -25.26 9.33
CA SER A 318 33.58 -23.95 9.35
C SER A 318 32.80 -22.82 10.02
N GLY A 319 31.66 -23.13 10.63
CA GLY A 319 30.81 -22.16 11.31
C GLY A 319 29.92 -21.35 10.37
N THR A 320 29.23 -20.34 10.92
CA THR A 320 28.26 -19.54 10.17
C THR A 320 28.93 -18.53 9.23
N LYS A 321 30.12 -18.02 9.55
CA LYS A 321 30.67 -16.80 8.92
C LYS A 321 31.67 -17.04 7.79
N ILE A 322 32.16 -18.26 7.61
CA ILE A 322 33.21 -18.57 6.63
C ILE A 322 32.58 -18.96 5.29
N ARG A 323 32.98 -18.26 4.21
CA ARG A 323 32.46 -18.47 2.86
C ARG A 323 33.28 -19.51 2.11
N ASN A 324 32.70 -20.09 1.07
CA ASN A 324 33.42 -20.93 0.12
C ASN A 324 34.67 -20.20 -0.43
N GLY A 325 35.83 -20.86 -0.35
CA GLY A 325 37.12 -20.32 -0.80
C GLY A 325 37.82 -19.37 0.18
N ASP A 326 37.22 -19.04 1.32
CA ASP A 326 37.92 -18.34 2.40
C ASP A 326 38.76 -19.33 3.23
N SER A 327 39.79 -18.82 3.91
CA SER A 327 40.63 -19.65 4.79
C SER A 327 39.79 -20.27 5.91
N GLY A 328 39.97 -21.57 6.14
CA GLY A 328 39.21 -22.33 7.14
C GLY A 328 37.85 -22.83 6.68
N TYR A 329 37.44 -22.61 5.41
CA TYR A 329 36.20 -23.16 4.89
C TYR A 329 36.22 -24.70 4.89
N ASN A 330 35.18 -25.31 5.46
CA ASN A 330 35.13 -26.74 5.70
C ASN A 330 33.66 -27.26 5.66
N PRO A 331 33.22 -27.78 4.50
CA PRO A 331 31.88 -28.36 4.33
C PRO A 331 31.85 -29.89 4.56
N SER A 332 32.73 -30.45 5.42
CA SER A 332 32.83 -31.91 5.59
C SER A 332 31.84 -32.53 6.58
N SER A 333 31.25 -31.73 7.48
CA SER A 333 30.29 -32.23 8.47
C SER A 333 29.34 -31.14 8.95
N PHE A 334 28.19 -31.57 9.46
CA PHE A 334 27.26 -30.73 10.21
C PHE A 334 27.64 -30.74 11.69
N VAL A 335 27.68 -29.56 12.29
CA VAL A 335 27.99 -29.35 13.71
C VAL A 335 26.88 -28.50 14.36
N PRO A 336 26.76 -28.49 15.69
CA PRO A 336 25.81 -27.63 16.39
C PRO A 336 25.86 -26.16 15.96
N LEU A 337 24.71 -25.54 15.68
CA LEU A 337 24.63 -24.11 15.40
C LEU A 337 24.91 -23.31 16.68
N VAL A 338 26.03 -22.60 16.68
CA VAL A 338 26.43 -21.67 17.74
C VAL A 338 27.08 -20.44 17.11
N ALA A 339 26.90 -19.28 17.74
CA ALA A 339 27.63 -18.08 17.38
C ALA A 339 29.07 -18.15 17.91
N LYS A 340 30.00 -17.49 17.21
CA LYS A 340 31.42 -17.45 17.58
C LYS A 340 31.99 -16.06 17.42
N THR A 341 32.79 -15.65 18.41
CA THR A 341 33.62 -14.44 18.32
C THR A 341 34.89 -14.71 17.52
N GLU A 342 35.08 -13.97 16.43
CA GLU A 342 36.26 -14.03 15.58
C GLU A 342 36.68 -12.61 15.17
N GLY A 343 37.83 -12.15 15.67
CA GLY A 343 38.27 -10.77 15.45
C GLY A 343 37.23 -9.77 15.97
N THR A 344 36.67 -8.96 15.07
CA THR A 344 35.62 -7.97 15.39
C THR A 344 34.20 -8.51 15.19
N GLU A 345 34.02 -9.77 14.78
CA GLU A 345 32.70 -10.37 14.53
C GLU A 345 32.25 -11.18 15.75
N GLY A 346 31.06 -10.91 16.29
CA GLY A 346 30.50 -11.53 17.51
C GLY A 346 29.19 -12.28 17.29
N GLU A 347 28.11 -11.88 17.93
CA GLU A 347 26.78 -12.49 17.72
C GLU A 347 26.26 -12.16 16.31
N ASP A 348 25.92 -13.17 15.50
CA ASP A 348 25.28 -12.98 14.20
C ASP A 348 23.76 -13.25 14.23
N PRO A 349 22.92 -12.44 13.54
CA PRO A 349 21.46 -12.49 13.70
C PRO A 349 20.82 -13.82 13.29
N VAL A 350 21.46 -14.57 12.37
CA VAL A 350 20.90 -15.84 11.86
C VAL A 350 20.80 -16.90 12.97
N VAL A 351 21.69 -16.86 13.97
CA VAL A 351 21.66 -17.80 15.10
C VAL A 351 20.45 -17.54 15.98
N GLY A 352 20.23 -16.26 16.33
CA GLY A 352 19.03 -15.82 17.06
C GLY A 352 17.74 -16.16 16.30
N LEU A 353 17.72 -15.96 14.97
CA LEU A 353 16.58 -16.32 14.14
C LEU A 353 16.29 -17.83 14.14
N CYS A 354 17.29 -18.68 13.86
CA CYS A 354 17.08 -20.12 13.78
C CYS A 354 16.55 -20.67 15.12
N ASN A 355 17.12 -20.20 16.23
CA ASN A 355 16.68 -20.60 17.56
C ASN A 355 15.28 -20.05 17.89
N GLY A 356 15.00 -18.79 17.55
CA GLY A 356 13.70 -18.15 17.78
C GLY A 356 12.55 -18.82 17.03
N VAL A 357 12.76 -19.23 15.77
CA VAL A 357 11.71 -19.89 14.96
C VAL A 357 11.34 -21.24 15.58
N VAL A 358 12.34 -22.03 15.98
CA VAL A 358 12.11 -23.34 16.63
C VAL A 358 11.44 -23.17 17.99
N ARG A 359 11.91 -22.20 18.80
CA ARG A 359 11.29 -21.85 20.08
C ARG A 359 9.80 -21.56 19.93
N ARG A 360 9.43 -20.78 18.91
CA ARG A 360 8.03 -20.42 18.62
C ARG A 360 7.20 -21.59 18.14
N ALA A 361 7.75 -22.42 17.26
CA ALA A 361 7.08 -23.64 16.82
C ALA A 361 6.78 -24.58 18.00
N ILE A 362 7.76 -24.83 18.87
CA ILE A 362 7.58 -25.70 20.04
C ILE A 362 6.57 -25.12 21.04
N ALA A 363 6.62 -23.79 21.29
CA ALA A 363 5.64 -23.12 22.15
C ALA A 363 4.19 -23.31 21.66
N ASP A 364 4.03 -23.60 20.36
CA ASP A 364 2.76 -23.87 19.70
C ASP A 364 2.37 -25.35 19.62
N GLY A 365 3.16 -26.22 20.26
CA GLY A 365 2.92 -27.67 20.31
C GLY A 365 3.61 -28.49 19.23
N GLU A 366 4.46 -27.88 18.39
CA GLU A 366 5.28 -28.64 17.43
C GLU A 366 6.40 -29.43 18.14
N ILE A 367 6.81 -30.55 17.54
CA ILE A 367 7.83 -31.44 18.10
C ILE A 367 9.22 -30.90 17.77
N ALA A 368 10.02 -30.60 18.81
CA ALA A 368 11.38 -30.06 18.66
C ALA A 368 12.29 -30.89 17.74
N ALA A 369 12.14 -32.22 17.76
CA ALA A 369 12.92 -33.15 16.95
C ALA A 369 12.72 -32.97 15.44
N ASP A 370 11.59 -32.41 15.02
CA ASP A 370 11.28 -32.20 13.60
C ASP A 370 11.91 -30.93 13.03
N TRP A 371 12.51 -30.10 13.89
CA TRP A 371 13.10 -28.82 13.49
C TRP A 371 14.62 -28.86 13.54
N SER A 372 15.23 -28.69 12.36
CA SER A 372 16.69 -28.58 12.21
C SER A 372 17.00 -27.57 11.11
N PHE A 373 17.12 -26.29 11.49
CA PHE A 373 17.59 -25.27 10.57
C PHE A 373 19.12 -25.29 10.46
N LEU A 374 19.63 -25.12 9.24
CA LEU A 374 21.03 -24.83 8.99
C LEU A 374 21.22 -23.31 8.87
N GLY A 375 21.99 -22.70 9.76
CA GLY A 375 22.27 -21.26 9.73
C GLY A 375 23.63 -20.95 9.12
N THR A 376 23.70 -19.90 8.29
CA THR A 376 24.95 -19.36 7.73
C THR A 376 24.85 -17.86 7.53
N SER A 377 25.97 -17.15 7.59
CA SER A 377 26.09 -15.70 7.46
C SER A 377 27.18 -15.31 6.43
N PRO A 378 27.03 -15.67 5.13
CA PRO A 378 28.08 -15.50 4.12
C PRO A 378 28.19 -14.07 3.56
N GLY A 379 27.65 -13.06 4.24
CA GLY A 379 27.79 -11.65 3.88
C GLY A 379 29.23 -11.14 3.90
N ARG A 380 29.45 -9.86 3.57
CA ARG A 380 30.76 -9.18 3.65
C ARG A 380 30.63 -7.74 4.11
N SER A 381 31.34 -7.38 5.17
CA SER A 381 31.41 -6.02 5.71
C SER A 381 31.76 -4.96 4.66
N ALA A 382 31.13 -3.78 4.77
CA ALA A 382 31.33 -2.62 3.91
C ALA A 382 31.09 -2.87 2.41
N ARG A 383 30.14 -3.76 2.07
CA ARG A 383 29.75 -4.03 0.69
C ARG A 383 28.38 -3.48 0.36
N SER A 384 28.30 -2.82 -0.79
CA SER A 384 27.05 -2.33 -1.36
C SER A 384 26.26 -3.48 -2.01
N VAL A 385 25.02 -3.22 -2.41
CA VAL A 385 24.21 -4.21 -3.14
C VAL A 385 24.84 -4.59 -4.49
N GLU A 386 25.51 -3.65 -5.15
CA GLU A 386 26.28 -3.86 -6.39
C GLU A 386 27.38 -4.91 -6.20
N GLU A 387 28.14 -4.82 -5.09
CA GLU A 387 29.28 -5.69 -4.82
C GLU A 387 28.87 -7.08 -4.29
N LEU A 388 27.67 -7.18 -3.71
CA LEU A 388 27.09 -8.43 -3.23
C LEU A 388 26.22 -9.12 -4.30
N GLY A 389 25.96 -8.43 -5.41
CA GLY A 389 25.13 -8.88 -6.52
C GLY A 389 25.76 -9.98 -7.39
N PRO A 390 24.98 -10.54 -8.32
CA PRO A 390 25.49 -11.49 -9.32
C PRO A 390 26.68 -10.92 -10.10
N SER A 391 27.69 -11.76 -10.33
CA SER A 391 28.92 -11.37 -11.01
C SER A 391 29.47 -12.50 -11.86
N SER A 392 30.17 -12.16 -12.94
CA SER A 392 30.92 -13.13 -13.76
C SER A 392 32.23 -13.55 -13.11
N ASP A 393 32.74 -12.83 -12.11
CA ASP A 393 33.93 -13.22 -11.34
C ASP A 393 33.60 -14.43 -10.45
N PRO A 394 34.23 -15.61 -10.67
CA PRO A 394 33.98 -16.78 -9.84
C PRO A 394 34.23 -16.54 -8.34
N ASN A 395 35.10 -15.59 -7.97
CA ASN A 395 35.45 -15.31 -6.58
C ASN A 395 34.57 -14.26 -5.90
N ALA A 396 33.60 -13.66 -6.62
CA ALA A 396 32.65 -12.73 -6.06
C ALA A 396 31.82 -13.36 -4.91
N PHE A 397 31.41 -12.54 -3.95
CA PHE A 397 30.68 -12.99 -2.75
C PHE A 397 29.39 -13.74 -3.08
N TYR A 398 28.66 -13.28 -4.10
CA TYR A 398 27.48 -13.96 -4.63
C TYR A 398 27.79 -15.40 -5.06
N ASN A 399 28.83 -15.60 -5.88
CA ASN A 399 29.18 -16.92 -6.40
C ASN A 399 29.70 -17.84 -5.29
N LYS A 400 30.38 -17.29 -4.28
CA LYS A 400 30.77 -18.03 -3.07
C LYS A 400 29.55 -18.51 -2.27
N MET A 401 28.51 -17.69 -2.15
CA MET A 401 27.25 -18.07 -1.50
C MET A 401 26.52 -19.16 -2.30
N VAL A 402 26.43 -19.05 -3.64
CA VAL A 402 25.82 -20.11 -4.47
C VAL A 402 26.54 -21.45 -4.30
N ARG A 403 27.89 -21.44 -4.30
CA ARG A 403 28.68 -22.65 -4.02
C ARG A 403 28.51 -23.19 -2.61
N TYR A 404 28.33 -22.33 -1.62
CA TYR A 404 27.98 -22.76 -0.26
C TYR A 404 26.69 -23.59 -0.25
N VAL A 405 25.65 -23.17 -0.98
CA VAL A 405 24.39 -23.92 -1.10
C VAL A 405 24.66 -25.29 -1.74
N GLN A 406 25.44 -25.34 -2.81
CA GLN A 406 25.81 -26.59 -3.48
C GLN A 406 26.58 -27.54 -2.56
N ASP A 407 27.60 -27.05 -1.86
CA ASP A 407 28.42 -27.85 -0.94
C ASP A 407 27.56 -28.41 0.20
N THR A 408 26.63 -27.60 0.72
CA THR A 408 25.71 -28.01 1.79
C THR A 408 24.73 -29.07 1.30
N LYS A 409 24.20 -28.94 0.08
CA LYS A 409 23.36 -29.96 -0.56
C LYS A 409 24.13 -31.28 -0.74
N ASN A 410 25.36 -31.21 -1.23
CA ASN A 410 26.22 -32.38 -1.40
C ASN A 410 26.49 -33.09 -0.06
N LEU A 411 26.74 -32.32 1.00
CA LEU A 411 26.91 -32.88 2.35
C LEU A 411 25.63 -33.52 2.87
N ALA A 412 24.47 -32.89 2.65
CA ALA A 412 23.17 -33.47 3.03
C ALA A 412 22.94 -34.82 2.31
N ASP A 413 23.18 -34.88 1.00
CA ASP A 413 23.07 -36.09 0.19
C ASP A 413 24.03 -37.20 0.66
N ALA A 414 25.28 -36.85 0.97
CA ALA A 414 26.27 -37.79 1.50
C ALA A 414 25.85 -38.39 2.87
N THR A 415 25.05 -37.66 3.64
CA THR A 415 24.47 -38.13 4.92
C THR A 415 23.07 -38.74 4.78
N GLY A 416 22.54 -38.86 3.56
CA GLY A 416 21.20 -39.40 3.29
C GLY A 416 20.06 -38.53 3.81
N LYS A 417 20.28 -37.22 4.02
CA LYS A 417 19.28 -36.29 4.56
C LYS A 417 18.65 -35.43 3.46
N SER A 418 17.34 -35.25 3.51
CA SER A 418 16.66 -34.29 2.63
C SER A 418 17.02 -32.84 2.98
N PHE A 419 17.15 -31.99 1.95
CA PHE A 419 17.63 -30.62 2.08
C PHE A 419 16.76 -29.65 1.29
N SER A 420 16.48 -28.49 1.88
CA SER A 420 15.86 -27.35 1.18
C SER A 420 16.41 -26.03 1.73
N CYS A 421 16.28 -24.96 0.95
CA CYS A 421 16.55 -23.60 1.40
C CYS A 421 15.22 -22.88 1.65
N TRP A 422 14.98 -22.48 2.89
CA TRP A 422 13.71 -21.89 3.30
C TRP A 422 13.69 -20.38 3.12
N ALA A 423 14.78 -19.72 3.48
CA ALA A 423 14.79 -18.28 3.53
C ALA A 423 16.19 -17.67 3.38
N TYR A 424 16.19 -16.41 2.97
CA TYR A 424 17.31 -15.50 3.10
C TYR A 424 16.98 -14.42 4.13
N CYS A 425 17.99 -13.94 4.84
CA CYS A 425 17.92 -12.68 5.58
C CYS A 425 18.77 -11.65 4.85
N TRP A 426 18.30 -10.40 4.80
CA TRP A 426 19.00 -9.30 4.15
C TRP A 426 19.32 -8.18 5.14
N ASP A 427 20.61 -8.01 5.44
CA ASP A 427 21.14 -6.95 6.32
C ASP A 427 22.10 -6.05 5.55
N GLN A 428 21.55 -5.16 4.73
CA GLN A 428 22.35 -4.27 3.90
C GLN A 428 21.58 -3.01 3.51
N GLY A 429 22.33 -1.92 3.32
CA GLY A 429 21.84 -0.66 2.76
C GLY A 429 22.70 0.53 3.19
N GLU A 430 23.41 0.38 4.31
CA GLU A 430 24.28 1.40 4.89
C GLU A 430 25.41 1.79 3.94
N SER A 431 26.05 0.81 3.31
CA SER A 431 27.12 1.07 2.34
C SER A 431 26.61 1.80 1.09
N ASN A 432 25.31 1.73 0.77
CA ASN A 432 24.70 2.51 -0.31
C ASN A 432 24.45 3.98 0.08
N TYR A 433 24.43 4.31 1.38
CA TYR A 433 24.49 5.71 1.82
C TYR A 433 25.93 6.25 1.86
N ALA A 434 26.91 5.37 2.06
CA ALA A 434 28.32 5.73 2.14
C ALA A 434 28.91 6.19 0.80
N GLY A 435 29.80 7.20 0.84
CA GLY A 435 30.58 7.65 -0.32
C GLY A 435 29.74 8.21 -1.47
N THR A 436 30.30 8.25 -2.68
CA THR A 436 29.64 8.73 -3.92
C THR A 436 29.65 7.70 -5.04
N THR A 437 30.29 6.54 -4.83
CA THR A 437 30.53 5.53 -5.87
C THR A 437 29.36 4.57 -6.07
N PHE A 438 28.58 4.32 -5.03
CA PHE A 438 27.44 3.40 -5.06
C PHE A 438 26.13 4.15 -5.23
N THR A 439 25.11 3.44 -5.73
CA THR A 439 23.83 4.07 -5.96
C THR A 439 23.16 4.48 -4.66
N LYS A 440 22.74 5.75 -4.63
CA LYS A 440 21.81 6.31 -3.64
C LYS A 440 20.38 6.38 -4.18
N SER A 441 20.23 6.02 -5.47
CA SER A 441 18.94 6.01 -6.13
C SER A 441 18.08 4.91 -5.52
N PRO A 442 16.89 5.25 -4.97
CA PRO A 442 15.99 4.24 -4.45
C PRO A 442 15.61 3.21 -5.52
N TYR A 443 15.54 3.65 -6.77
CA TYR A 443 15.25 2.83 -7.95
C TYR A 443 16.31 1.77 -8.19
N GLN A 444 17.56 2.23 -8.38
CA GLN A 444 18.65 1.36 -8.79
C GLN A 444 19.00 0.37 -7.66
N TYR A 445 18.89 0.82 -6.40
CA TYR A 445 19.02 -0.07 -5.26
C TYR A 445 17.99 -1.20 -5.29
N ALA A 446 16.71 -0.88 -5.51
CA ALA A 446 15.64 -1.87 -5.56
C ALA A 446 15.87 -2.88 -6.70
N GLN A 447 16.24 -2.42 -7.89
CA GLN A 447 16.55 -3.31 -9.01
C GLN A 447 17.69 -4.27 -8.73
N LEU A 448 18.80 -3.77 -8.18
CA LEU A 448 19.96 -4.60 -7.87
C LEU A 448 19.63 -5.64 -6.80
N MET A 449 18.84 -5.24 -5.79
CA MET A 449 18.38 -6.10 -4.72
C MET A 449 17.44 -7.20 -5.24
N LEU A 450 16.46 -6.84 -6.08
CA LEU A 450 15.54 -7.80 -6.71
C LEU A 450 16.29 -8.76 -7.63
N ALA A 451 17.16 -8.24 -8.51
CA ALA A 451 17.97 -9.04 -9.42
C ALA A 451 18.86 -10.04 -8.68
N LEU A 452 19.46 -9.63 -7.55
CA LEU A 452 20.24 -10.50 -6.67
C LEU A 452 19.41 -11.70 -6.20
N PHE A 453 18.25 -11.47 -5.59
CA PHE A 453 17.48 -12.57 -4.99
C PHE A 453 16.69 -13.39 -6.01
N ASP A 454 16.23 -12.80 -7.11
CA ASP A 454 15.59 -13.55 -8.19
C ASP A 454 16.59 -14.49 -8.88
N THR A 455 17.83 -14.03 -9.08
CA THR A 455 18.90 -14.88 -9.61
C THR A 455 19.29 -15.95 -8.59
N LEU A 456 19.43 -15.58 -7.31
CA LEU A 456 19.77 -16.53 -6.25
C LEU A 456 18.73 -17.63 -6.11
N SER A 457 17.44 -17.27 -6.09
CA SER A 457 16.34 -18.22 -5.98
C SER A 457 16.30 -19.21 -7.15
N LYS A 458 16.57 -18.76 -8.38
CA LYS A 458 16.71 -19.66 -9.53
C LYS A 458 17.86 -20.66 -9.34
N GLN A 459 19.01 -20.19 -8.86
CA GLN A 459 20.17 -21.06 -8.59
C GLN A 459 19.87 -22.05 -7.46
N VAL A 460 19.26 -21.59 -6.36
CA VAL A 460 18.88 -22.43 -5.23
C VAL A 460 17.89 -23.51 -5.65
N VAL A 461 16.84 -23.17 -6.41
CA VAL A 461 15.89 -24.16 -6.93
C VAL A 461 16.59 -25.18 -7.84
N ALA A 462 17.50 -24.72 -8.72
CA ALA A 462 18.27 -25.61 -9.59
C ALA A 462 19.18 -26.57 -8.81
N ILE A 463 19.80 -26.12 -7.72
CA ILE A 463 20.71 -26.92 -6.88
C ILE A 463 19.93 -27.93 -6.02
N THR A 464 18.82 -27.49 -5.43
CA THR A 464 18.10 -28.27 -4.41
C THR A 464 16.99 -29.13 -4.98
N GLY A 465 16.42 -28.77 -6.13
CA GLY A 465 15.23 -29.39 -6.69
C GLY A 465 13.94 -29.05 -5.93
N GLN A 466 13.96 -28.07 -5.02
CA GLN A 466 12.78 -27.70 -4.23
C GLN A 466 11.67 -27.07 -5.08
N GLU A 467 10.40 -27.34 -4.75
CA GLU A 467 9.23 -26.85 -5.51
C GLU A 467 8.75 -25.43 -5.11
N PHE A 468 9.46 -24.79 -4.18
CA PHE A 468 9.12 -23.46 -3.66
C PHE A 468 10.33 -22.53 -3.71
N GLN A 469 10.10 -21.23 -3.86
CA GLN A 469 11.18 -20.25 -3.74
C GLN A 469 11.39 -19.84 -2.28
N PRO A 470 12.63 -19.55 -1.85
CA PRO A 470 12.86 -19.04 -0.50
C PRO A 470 12.28 -17.63 -0.30
N TYR A 471 11.79 -17.34 0.91
CA TYR A 471 11.38 -16.00 1.31
C TYR A 471 12.59 -15.13 1.67
N ILE A 472 12.46 -13.80 1.57
CA ILE A 472 13.46 -12.83 2.01
C ILE A 472 12.95 -12.12 3.26
N PHE A 473 13.63 -12.27 4.38
CA PHE A 473 13.35 -11.55 5.64
C PHE A 473 14.37 -10.44 5.86
N SER A 474 13.98 -9.23 5.48
CA SER A 474 14.80 -8.04 5.66
C SER A 474 14.47 -7.31 6.96
N TYR A 475 15.41 -6.48 7.37
CA TYR A 475 15.16 -5.34 8.26
C TYR A 475 15.00 -4.06 7.42
N GLN A 476 14.63 -2.94 8.05
CA GLN A 476 14.70 -1.63 7.41
C GLN A 476 15.98 -0.91 7.84
N VAL A 477 16.84 -0.56 6.88
CA VAL A 477 18.06 0.20 7.13
C VAL A 477 17.76 1.57 7.73
N GLY A 478 18.63 2.06 8.61
CA GLY A 478 18.45 3.34 9.33
C GLY A 478 19.74 4.14 9.53
N GLY A 479 20.77 3.89 8.70
CA GLY A 479 22.09 4.51 8.81
C GLY A 479 22.30 5.79 7.99
N HIS A 480 21.28 6.35 7.31
CA HIS A 480 21.47 7.46 6.36
C HIS A 480 22.12 8.70 6.99
N ARG A 481 21.66 9.15 8.17
CA ARG A 481 22.26 10.32 8.84
C ARG A 481 23.65 10.04 9.39
N PHE A 482 23.95 8.80 9.79
CA PHE A 482 25.33 8.40 10.16
C PHE A 482 26.30 8.67 9.00
N TYR A 483 25.87 8.44 7.75
CA TYR A 483 26.64 8.78 6.55
C TYR A 483 26.42 10.20 6.03
N GLY A 484 25.84 11.10 6.83
CA GLY A 484 25.61 12.49 6.46
C GLY A 484 24.57 12.68 5.34
N VAL A 485 23.71 11.69 5.09
CA VAL A 485 22.63 11.76 4.10
C VAL A 485 21.31 12.07 4.80
N ASP A 486 20.60 13.10 4.34
CA ASP A 486 19.31 13.50 4.92
C ASP A 486 18.13 12.61 4.47
N LYS A 487 18.16 12.14 3.21
CA LYS A 487 17.12 11.26 2.65
C LYS A 487 17.39 9.80 2.97
N ASN A 488 16.41 9.14 3.58
CA ASN A 488 16.42 7.71 3.85
C ASN A 488 15.95 6.87 2.64
N THR A 489 16.46 7.17 1.43
CA THR A 489 15.99 6.55 0.17
C THR A 489 16.03 5.02 0.15
N ILE A 490 17.14 4.41 0.60
CA ILE A 490 17.30 2.96 0.68
C ILE A 490 16.30 2.31 1.67
N ALA A 491 16.06 2.93 2.82
CA ALA A 491 15.06 2.48 3.79
C ALA A 491 13.64 2.48 3.20
N LEU A 492 13.30 3.52 2.44
CA LEU A 492 12.02 3.64 1.73
C LEU A 492 11.91 2.59 0.62
N SER A 493 12.99 2.31 -0.12
CA SER A 493 13.00 1.23 -1.12
C SER A 493 12.72 -0.14 -0.50
N GLN A 494 13.36 -0.48 0.62
CA GLN A 494 13.11 -1.75 1.31
C GLN A 494 11.67 -1.88 1.77
N TRP A 495 11.07 -0.79 2.23
CA TRP A 495 9.67 -0.77 2.61
C TRP A 495 8.73 -0.95 1.41
N ARG A 496 8.96 -0.22 0.30
CA ARG A 496 8.18 -0.37 -0.93
C ARG A 496 8.23 -1.80 -1.48
N ILE A 497 9.43 -2.37 -1.58
CA ILE A 497 9.62 -3.77 -2.01
C ILE A 497 8.80 -4.71 -1.13
N SER A 498 8.77 -4.51 0.19
CA SER A 498 7.99 -5.37 1.09
C SER A 498 6.47 -5.31 0.86
N ARG A 499 5.95 -4.23 0.25
CA ARG A 499 4.53 -4.10 -0.08
C ARG A 499 4.21 -4.74 -1.43
N GLU A 500 5.09 -4.58 -2.42
CA GLU A 500 4.89 -5.07 -3.78
C GLU A 500 5.22 -6.56 -3.94
N ARG A 501 6.30 -7.02 -3.31
CA ARG A 501 6.78 -8.39 -3.45
C ARG A 501 6.13 -9.32 -2.44
N PRO A 502 5.52 -10.44 -2.87
CA PRO A 502 4.90 -11.38 -1.95
C PRO A 502 5.92 -12.18 -1.15
N ASP A 503 7.15 -12.34 -1.67
CA ASP A 503 8.25 -13.11 -1.09
C ASP A 503 9.22 -12.27 -0.24
N PHE A 504 9.03 -10.96 -0.15
CA PHE A 504 9.83 -10.07 0.70
C PHE A 504 9.04 -9.64 1.92
N VAL A 505 9.63 -9.86 3.10
CA VAL A 505 9.07 -9.50 4.41
C VAL A 505 10.00 -8.53 5.11
N LEU A 506 9.46 -7.39 5.55
CA LEU A 506 10.15 -6.43 6.39
C LEU A 506 9.82 -6.70 7.86
N ALA A 507 10.80 -7.16 8.63
CA ALA A 507 10.58 -7.63 10.00
C ALA A 507 10.54 -6.49 11.04
N VAL A 508 11.51 -5.57 10.97
CA VAL A 508 11.68 -4.48 11.94
C VAL A 508 12.56 -3.36 11.35
N PRO A 509 12.31 -2.08 11.66
CA PRO A 509 13.26 -1.01 11.40
C PRO A 509 14.45 -1.02 12.38
N VAL A 510 15.67 -0.86 11.86
CA VAL A 510 16.89 -0.97 12.67
C VAL A 510 17.04 0.11 13.73
N TYR A 511 16.37 1.26 13.57
CA TYR A 511 16.45 2.33 14.57
C TYR A 511 15.95 1.87 15.94
N ALA A 512 15.14 0.82 16.01
CA ALA A 512 14.65 0.23 17.26
C ALA A 512 15.63 -0.75 17.93
N ILE A 513 16.77 -1.05 17.30
CA ILE A 513 17.70 -2.09 17.75
C ILE A 513 18.95 -1.45 18.39
N PRO A 514 19.36 -1.85 19.61
CA PRO A 514 20.50 -1.25 20.30
C PRO A 514 21.83 -1.36 19.55
N VAL A 515 22.51 -0.22 19.41
CA VAL A 515 23.82 -0.08 18.76
C VAL A 515 24.95 0.07 19.80
N VAL A 516 26.17 -0.28 19.41
CA VAL A 516 27.38 -0.01 20.20
C VAL A 516 27.80 1.47 20.04
N THR A 517 28.89 1.85 20.70
CA THR A 517 29.37 3.25 20.75
C THR A 517 29.86 3.82 19.42
N ASP A 518 29.96 3.00 18.37
CA ASP A 518 30.23 3.49 17.01
C ASP A 518 28.97 4.02 16.30
N ASP A 519 27.82 3.99 16.99
CA ASP A 519 26.55 4.56 16.57
C ASP A 519 25.96 3.97 15.27
N VAL A 520 26.43 2.79 14.82
CA VAL A 520 25.92 2.11 13.61
C VAL A 520 25.85 0.59 13.71
N HIS A 521 26.80 -0.05 14.40
CA HIS A 521 26.81 -1.51 14.56
C HIS A 521 26.00 -1.94 15.78
N LEU A 522 25.36 -3.10 15.68
CA LEU A 522 24.51 -3.61 16.75
C LEU A 522 25.34 -4.12 17.93
N THR A 523 24.82 -3.95 19.14
CA THR A 523 25.29 -4.70 20.31
C THR A 523 25.11 -6.21 20.08
N ASN A 524 25.76 -7.06 20.89
CA ASN A 524 25.54 -8.51 20.82
C ASN A 524 24.06 -8.88 21.03
N GLU A 525 23.39 -8.32 22.04
CA GLU A 525 21.96 -8.52 22.24
C GLU A 525 21.11 -7.87 21.15
N GLY A 526 21.52 -6.73 20.59
CA GLY A 526 20.85 -6.10 19.45
C GLY A 526 20.88 -7.00 18.20
N SER A 527 22.02 -7.62 17.91
CA SER A 527 22.17 -8.58 16.80
C SER A 527 21.29 -9.82 17.00
N TRP A 528 21.28 -10.38 18.21
CA TRP A 528 20.37 -11.47 18.58
C TRP A 528 18.89 -11.05 18.47
N LEU A 529 18.55 -9.86 18.95
CA LEU A 529 17.19 -9.30 18.94
C LEU A 529 16.68 -9.09 17.52
N LEU A 530 17.55 -8.65 16.60
CA LEU A 530 17.21 -8.58 15.17
C LEU A 530 16.84 -9.97 14.62
N GLY A 531 17.55 -11.01 15.03
CA GLY A 531 17.20 -12.40 14.77
C GLY A 531 15.81 -12.77 15.29
N GLU A 532 15.47 -12.36 16.51
CA GLU A 532 14.17 -12.64 17.13
C GLU A 532 12.98 -11.91 16.48
N TYR A 533 13.17 -10.67 16.02
CA TYR A 533 12.14 -9.97 15.23
C TYR A 533 11.85 -10.70 13.92
N ARG A 534 12.90 -11.18 13.24
CA ARG A 534 12.74 -11.99 12.03
C ARG A 534 12.17 -13.37 12.34
N SER A 535 12.50 -13.95 13.49
CA SER A 535 11.98 -15.25 13.92
C SER A 535 10.46 -15.22 14.01
N ARG A 536 9.89 -14.14 14.58
CA ARG A 536 8.45 -13.90 14.57
C ARG A 536 7.89 -13.77 13.16
N ALA A 537 8.49 -12.90 12.33
CA ALA A 537 8.00 -12.64 10.98
C ALA A 537 7.98 -13.92 10.12
N MET A 538 9.03 -14.74 10.23
CA MET A 538 9.15 -16.02 9.55
C MET A 538 8.16 -17.05 10.09
N TYR A 539 8.02 -17.14 11.41
CA TYR A 539 7.08 -18.05 12.05
C TYR A 539 5.62 -17.75 11.62
N GLN A 540 5.21 -16.48 11.65
CA GLN A 540 3.86 -16.07 11.22
C GLN A 540 3.61 -16.37 9.72
N THR A 541 4.61 -16.05 8.88
CA THR A 541 4.49 -16.19 7.41
C THR A 541 4.51 -17.64 6.96
N MET A 542 5.45 -18.43 7.44
CA MET A 542 5.79 -19.74 6.83
C MET A 542 5.27 -20.93 7.63
N ILE A 543 5.13 -20.80 8.96
CA ILE A 543 4.76 -21.91 9.85
C ILE A 543 3.27 -21.81 10.20
N ARG A 544 2.85 -20.73 10.84
CA ARG A 544 1.43 -20.44 11.11
C ARG A 544 0.62 -20.24 9.82
N ARG A 545 1.28 -19.77 8.76
CA ARG A 545 0.66 -19.42 7.47
C ARG A 545 -0.52 -18.46 7.62
N SER A 546 -0.42 -17.51 8.55
CA SER A 546 -1.44 -16.47 8.79
C SER A 546 -1.45 -15.38 7.72
N GLY A 547 -0.71 -15.57 6.62
CA GLY A 547 -0.42 -14.57 5.60
C GLY A 547 0.99 -14.00 5.75
N LYS A 548 1.42 -13.23 4.75
CA LYS A 548 2.72 -12.53 4.77
C LYS A 548 2.76 -11.58 5.97
N TRP A 549 3.77 -11.70 6.83
CA TRP A 549 3.97 -10.73 7.90
C TRP A 549 4.13 -9.31 7.33
N ARG A 550 3.41 -8.37 7.93
CA ARG A 550 3.51 -6.94 7.65
C ARG A 550 3.92 -6.22 8.93
N PRO A 551 4.91 -5.31 8.88
CA PRO A 551 5.29 -4.52 10.04
C PRO A 551 4.21 -3.47 10.34
N LEU A 552 4.36 -2.75 11.44
CA LEU A 552 3.54 -1.57 11.69
C LEU A 552 3.86 -0.51 10.62
N GLU A 553 2.91 -0.22 9.74
CA GLU A 553 3.12 0.63 8.58
C GLU A 553 1.88 1.45 8.25
N PRO A 554 2.03 2.67 7.69
CA PRO A 554 0.90 3.48 7.31
C PRO A 554 0.21 2.89 6.06
N ILE A 555 -1.11 2.95 6.03
CA ILE A 555 -1.94 2.48 4.90
C ILE A 555 -2.74 3.60 4.24
N LYS A 556 -3.03 4.68 4.96
CA LYS A 556 -3.73 5.86 4.43
C LYS A 556 -3.27 7.10 5.18
N VAL A 557 -3.13 8.20 4.47
CA VAL A 557 -2.90 9.54 5.03
C VAL A 557 -4.01 10.44 4.51
N ASP A 558 -4.65 11.17 5.40
CA ASP A 558 -5.66 12.17 5.08
C ASP A 558 -5.19 13.56 5.55
N TRP A 559 -5.15 14.51 4.62
CA TRP A 559 -4.68 15.87 4.88
C TRP A 559 -5.87 16.80 5.04
N GLN A 560 -6.01 17.36 6.24
CA GLN A 560 -6.98 18.40 6.54
C GLN A 560 -6.26 19.74 6.74
N ALA A 561 -7.02 20.84 6.80
CA ALA A 561 -6.44 22.18 6.93
C ALA A 561 -5.70 22.39 8.28
N ASP A 562 -6.14 21.69 9.33
CA ASP A 562 -5.67 21.84 10.71
C ASP A 562 -5.06 20.55 11.30
N HIS A 563 -5.13 19.42 10.59
CA HIS A 563 -4.51 18.17 11.03
C HIS A 563 -4.21 17.20 9.88
N ILE A 564 -3.40 16.18 10.19
CA ILE A 564 -3.10 15.06 9.31
C ILE A 564 -3.45 13.78 10.06
N ASP A 565 -4.35 12.97 9.50
CA ASP A 565 -4.69 11.66 10.06
C ASP A 565 -3.97 10.57 9.28
N VAL A 566 -3.14 9.79 9.98
CA VAL A 566 -2.41 8.66 9.41
C VAL A 566 -3.01 7.37 9.97
N LYS A 567 -3.64 6.58 9.12
CA LYS A 567 -4.14 5.25 9.46
C LYS A 567 -3.07 4.20 9.21
N PHE A 568 -2.95 3.24 10.12
CA PHE A 568 -1.93 2.20 10.09
C PHE A 568 -2.50 0.79 9.93
N HIS A 569 -1.71 -0.09 9.32
CA HIS A 569 -1.83 -1.52 9.54
C HIS A 569 -1.19 -1.86 10.89
N VAL A 570 -1.99 -2.38 11.83
CA VAL A 570 -1.56 -2.64 13.21
C VAL A 570 -1.59 -4.15 13.48
N PRO A 571 -0.44 -4.84 13.49
CA PRO A 571 -0.41 -6.29 13.70
C PRO A 571 -0.96 -6.73 15.07
N CYS A 572 -0.76 -5.92 16.11
CA CYS A 572 -1.36 -6.13 17.43
C CYS A 572 -1.72 -4.78 18.07
N GLY A 573 -3.02 -4.44 18.08
CA GLY A 573 -3.52 -3.20 18.66
C GLY A 573 -3.50 -3.16 20.19
N PRO A 574 -3.66 -1.97 20.80
CA PRO A 574 -3.78 -0.68 20.13
C PRO A 574 -2.40 -0.10 19.73
N LEU A 575 -2.42 0.95 18.90
CA LEU A 575 -1.27 1.83 18.69
C LEU A 575 -0.88 2.54 19.98
N VAL A 576 0.43 2.73 20.17
CA VAL A 576 0.99 3.44 21.32
C VAL A 576 2.11 4.38 20.87
N LEU A 577 2.07 5.61 21.39
CA LEU A 577 3.15 6.59 21.32
C LEU A 577 3.85 6.63 22.67
N ASP A 578 5.07 6.10 22.75
CA ASP A 578 5.84 6.08 24.01
C ASP A 578 7.37 6.00 23.80
N THR A 579 8.10 5.85 24.90
CA THR A 579 9.56 5.77 24.92
C THR A 579 10.08 4.38 25.29
N ALA A 580 9.25 3.34 25.17
CA ALA A 580 9.62 1.99 25.59
C ALA A 580 10.73 1.38 24.73
N ILE A 581 10.75 1.70 23.43
CA ILE A 581 11.74 1.18 22.46
C ILE A 581 12.86 2.20 22.21
N CYS A 582 12.48 3.48 22.06
CA CYS A 582 13.37 4.55 21.63
C CYS A 582 13.31 5.73 22.59
N ALA A 583 14.43 6.42 22.79
CA ALA A 583 14.42 7.73 23.43
C ALA A 583 13.49 8.69 22.67
N GLN A 584 12.82 9.61 23.38
CA GLN A 584 11.84 10.51 22.78
C GLN A 584 12.44 11.31 21.61
N ALA A 585 11.85 11.19 20.43
CA ALA A 585 12.12 12.01 19.26
C ALA A 585 11.18 13.22 19.23
N VAL A 586 11.62 14.30 18.58
CA VAL A 586 10.76 15.47 18.36
C VAL A 586 9.51 15.04 17.60
N ASN A 587 8.34 15.49 18.06
CA ASN A 587 7.04 15.11 17.50
C ASN A 587 6.87 13.59 17.34
N MET A 588 7.43 12.80 18.26
CA MET A 588 7.40 11.33 18.23
C MET A 588 8.00 10.70 16.95
N GLY A 589 8.82 11.46 16.22
CA GLY A 589 9.45 11.06 14.96
C GLY A 589 8.74 11.57 13.70
N PHE A 590 7.64 12.32 13.81
CA PHE A 590 6.93 12.91 12.68
C PHE A 590 7.43 14.31 12.33
N ASP A 591 7.60 14.59 11.04
CA ASP A 591 7.94 15.91 10.52
C ASP A 591 7.15 16.23 9.26
N VAL A 592 6.71 17.49 9.12
CA VAL A 592 6.20 18.02 7.85
C VAL A 592 7.34 18.76 7.14
N ARG A 593 7.48 18.55 5.83
CA ARG A 593 8.50 19.17 4.99
C ARG A 593 7.89 19.92 3.83
N GLU A 594 8.31 21.16 3.63
CA GLU A 594 7.95 21.99 2.48
C GLU A 594 9.23 22.33 1.71
N SER A 595 9.25 22.04 0.40
CA SER A 595 10.48 22.15 -0.40
C SER A 595 11.66 21.38 0.21
N ASP A 596 11.37 20.21 0.79
CA ASP A 596 12.31 19.29 1.48
C ASP A 596 12.91 19.81 2.81
N ALA A 597 12.59 21.04 3.21
CA ALA A 597 12.95 21.61 4.51
C ALA A 597 11.90 21.29 5.58
N VAL A 598 12.34 20.93 6.79
CA VAL A 598 11.43 20.73 7.93
C VAL A 598 10.76 22.06 8.29
N VAL A 599 9.44 22.06 8.40
CA VAL A 599 8.65 23.19 8.88
C VAL A 599 8.04 22.86 10.23
N ASP A 600 8.27 23.72 11.24
CA ASP A 600 7.78 23.54 12.60
C ASP A 600 6.32 24.01 12.74
N ILE A 601 5.42 23.27 12.09
CA ILE A 601 3.97 23.51 12.15
C ILE A 601 3.21 22.47 12.97
N ILE A 602 3.82 21.32 13.30
CA ILE A 602 3.18 20.30 14.15
C ILE A 602 3.03 20.84 15.57
N THR A 603 1.81 20.81 16.10
CA THR A 603 1.47 21.28 17.45
C THR A 603 1.23 20.14 18.43
N SER A 604 0.73 18.99 17.96
CA SER A 604 0.60 17.77 18.77
C SER A 604 0.54 16.51 17.92
N VAL A 605 0.94 15.38 18.50
CA VAL A 605 0.82 14.04 17.91
C VAL A 605 0.11 13.14 18.90
N THR A 606 -1.02 12.55 18.51
CA THR A 606 -1.89 11.75 19.38
C THR A 606 -2.42 10.52 18.67
N VAL A 607 -2.58 9.41 19.39
CA VAL A 607 -3.34 8.25 18.88
C VAL A 607 -4.84 8.54 18.97
N VAL A 608 -5.57 8.24 17.90
CA VAL A 608 -7.03 8.34 17.81
C VAL A 608 -7.57 6.94 17.47
N GLY A 609 -8.40 6.38 18.36
CA GLY A 609 -8.83 4.98 18.23
C GLY A 609 -7.67 3.98 18.38
N ASP A 610 -7.79 2.81 17.74
CA ASP A 610 -6.79 1.74 17.85
C ASP A 610 -5.72 1.78 16.76
N ASP A 611 -5.96 2.49 15.65
CA ASP A 611 -5.20 2.35 14.40
C ASP A 611 -4.80 3.65 13.70
N THR A 612 -5.10 4.81 14.29
CA THR A 612 -4.87 6.11 13.65
C THR A 612 -4.03 7.03 14.54
N VAL A 613 -3.08 7.75 13.92
CA VAL A 613 -2.36 8.85 14.56
C VAL A 613 -2.82 10.17 13.95
N ARG A 614 -3.28 11.09 14.79
CA ARG A 614 -3.57 12.47 14.43
C ARG A 614 -2.39 13.36 14.72
N ILE A 615 -2.00 14.15 13.73
CA ILE A 615 -0.93 15.15 13.80
C ILE A 615 -1.59 16.52 13.62
N ALA A 616 -1.79 17.26 14.69
CA ALA A 616 -2.34 18.61 14.60
C ALA A 616 -1.29 19.59 14.07
N ILE A 617 -1.69 20.50 13.18
CA ILE A 617 -0.81 21.49 12.55
C ILE A 617 -1.34 22.92 12.76
N SER A 618 -0.45 23.89 12.94
CA SER A 618 -0.79 25.29 13.25
C SER A 618 -1.33 26.09 12.06
N ARG A 619 -1.11 25.57 10.85
CA ARG A 619 -1.61 26.10 9.58
C ARG A 619 -1.69 24.97 8.56
N GLU A 620 -2.45 25.19 7.49
CA GLU A 620 -2.46 24.28 6.36
C GLU A 620 -1.04 24.17 5.74
N ALA A 621 -0.63 22.94 5.44
CA ALA A 621 0.63 22.66 4.75
C ALA A 621 0.49 22.85 3.23
N ASN A 622 1.57 23.18 2.53
CA ASN A 622 1.53 23.35 1.08
C ASN A 622 1.03 22.10 0.33
N ALA A 623 0.45 22.28 -0.87
CA ALA A 623 -0.03 21.17 -1.70
C ALA A 623 1.04 20.13 -2.07
N THR A 624 2.32 20.52 -2.02
CA THR A 624 3.50 19.67 -2.27
C THR A 624 4.22 19.26 -0.99
N ALA A 625 3.63 19.49 0.19
CA ALA A 625 4.23 19.11 1.45
C ALA A 625 4.39 17.59 1.58
N VAL A 626 5.40 17.18 2.34
CA VAL A 626 5.73 15.78 2.59
C VAL A 626 5.69 15.52 4.08
N LEU A 627 4.88 14.56 4.52
CA LEU A 627 4.95 13.99 5.86
C LEU A 627 6.06 12.94 5.89
N THR A 628 6.96 13.00 6.87
CA THR A 628 8.00 11.99 7.08
C THR A 628 7.94 11.44 8.50
N TYR A 629 8.22 10.15 8.65
CA TYR A 629 8.35 9.50 9.95
C TYR A 629 9.72 8.82 10.08
N ALA A 630 10.42 9.10 11.19
CA ALA A 630 11.74 8.56 11.52
C ALA A 630 12.83 8.83 10.46
N ARG A 631 12.67 9.85 9.60
CA ARG A 631 13.74 10.37 8.71
C ARG A 631 14.81 11.14 9.50
N GLY A 632 14.44 11.72 10.63
CA GLY A 632 15.28 12.60 11.45
C GLY A 632 15.32 14.03 10.91
N ARG A 633 15.54 15.00 11.80
CA ARG A 633 15.64 16.43 11.50
C ARG A 633 17.09 16.82 11.24
N PRO A 634 17.41 17.86 10.44
CA PRO A 634 18.80 18.31 10.22
C PRO A 634 19.61 18.57 11.50
N THR A 635 18.94 18.92 12.61
CA THR A 635 19.54 19.16 13.93
C THR A 635 19.88 17.88 14.70
N ASP A 636 19.37 16.72 14.28
CA ASP A 636 19.69 15.45 14.92
C ASP A 636 21.17 15.08 14.70
N PRO A 637 21.83 14.47 15.70
CA PRO A 637 23.18 13.94 15.52
C PRO A 637 23.27 12.95 14.36
N ASN A 638 24.40 12.98 13.64
CA ASN A 638 24.72 12.05 12.55
C ASN A 638 25.06 10.66 13.11
N LYS A 639 24.03 9.97 13.60
CA LYS A 639 24.09 8.70 14.31
C LYS A 639 22.90 7.81 13.91
N SER A 640 22.87 6.58 14.40
CA SER A 640 21.73 5.67 14.27
C SER A 640 21.40 4.98 15.61
N GLY A 641 20.33 4.19 15.60
CA GLY A 641 19.88 3.41 16.75
C GLY A 641 18.82 4.11 17.61
N PRO A 642 18.45 3.50 18.76
CA PRO A 642 17.24 3.88 19.49
C PRO A 642 17.40 5.09 20.40
N VAL A 643 18.63 5.56 20.61
CA VAL A 643 18.93 6.65 21.56
C VAL A 643 19.12 7.99 20.85
N VAL A 644 19.79 7.98 19.70
CA VAL A 644 20.28 9.17 18.99
C VAL A 644 20.13 9.00 17.48
N GLY A 645 19.94 10.11 16.77
CA GLY A 645 19.71 10.08 15.31
C GLY A 645 18.26 9.75 14.93
N PRO A 646 18.02 9.38 13.65
CA PRO A 646 16.69 9.09 13.10
C PRO A 646 16.00 7.93 13.79
N ARG A 647 14.86 8.21 14.41
CA ARG A 647 14.02 7.23 15.11
C ARG A 647 12.59 7.76 15.23
N GLY A 648 11.69 6.89 15.65
CA GLY A 648 10.33 7.28 16.03
C GLY A 648 9.85 6.53 17.26
N ASN A 649 8.72 6.99 17.79
CA ASN A 649 8.14 6.55 19.06
C ASN A 649 6.79 5.86 18.92
N LEU A 650 6.35 5.60 17.68
CA LEU A 650 5.13 4.86 17.38
C LEU A 650 5.42 3.36 17.31
N ARG A 651 4.67 2.59 18.09
CA ARG A 651 4.68 1.14 18.10
C ARG A 651 3.27 0.57 18.23
N ASP A 652 3.13 -0.72 17.99
CA ASP A 652 1.95 -1.48 18.37
C ASP A 652 2.11 -2.09 19.78
N SER A 653 1.14 -2.87 20.24
CA SER A 653 1.12 -3.49 21.57
C SER A 653 1.59 -4.95 21.59
N HIS A 654 2.23 -5.44 20.53
CA HIS A 654 2.61 -6.86 20.40
C HIS A 654 3.56 -7.34 21.51
N GLY A 655 4.43 -6.46 22.00
CA GLY A 655 5.38 -6.78 23.07
C GLY A 655 4.74 -7.11 24.42
N LEU A 656 3.44 -6.86 24.60
CA LEU A 656 2.69 -7.27 25.79
C LEU A 656 2.41 -8.79 25.82
N GLN A 657 2.45 -9.45 24.65
CA GLN A 657 2.17 -10.88 24.50
C GLN A 657 3.35 -11.66 23.88
N ASP A 658 4.28 -10.98 23.19
CA ASP A 658 5.48 -11.59 22.63
C ASP A 658 6.73 -11.00 23.27
N THR A 659 7.34 -11.79 24.15
CA THR A 659 8.61 -11.48 24.79
C THR A 659 9.67 -12.52 24.41
N ALA A 660 10.93 -12.10 24.37
CA ALA A 660 12.07 -13.01 24.20
C ALA A 660 13.12 -12.77 25.28
N VAL A 661 13.71 -13.85 25.79
CA VAL A 661 14.79 -13.80 26.78
C VAL A 661 16.11 -14.10 26.06
N SER A 662 17.08 -13.18 26.15
CA SER A 662 18.38 -13.34 25.52
C SER A 662 19.21 -14.42 26.24
N PRO A 663 20.27 -14.94 25.59
CA PRO A 663 21.24 -15.81 26.26
C PRO A 663 21.92 -15.19 27.49
N LEU A 664 21.85 -13.85 27.66
CA LEU A 664 22.34 -13.15 28.84
C LEU A 664 21.29 -13.00 29.95
N GLY A 665 20.06 -13.47 29.72
CA GLY A 665 18.96 -13.42 30.68
C GLY A 665 18.12 -12.14 30.65
N ASN A 666 18.41 -11.20 29.75
CA ASN A 666 17.61 -9.99 29.60
C ASN A 666 16.33 -10.30 28.82
N THR A 667 15.20 -9.77 29.31
CA THR A 667 13.89 -9.94 28.66
C THR A 667 13.57 -8.72 27.80
N PHE A 668 13.23 -8.97 26.55
CA PHE A 668 12.84 -7.96 25.57
C PHE A 668 11.37 -8.12 25.21
N ALA A 669 10.60 -7.05 25.33
CA ALA A 669 9.26 -6.97 24.77
C ALA A 669 9.35 -6.70 23.26
N LEU A 670 8.85 -7.62 22.44
CA LEU A 670 8.91 -7.50 20.99
C LEU A 670 7.75 -6.65 20.45
N HIS A 671 7.67 -5.40 20.89
CA HIS A 671 6.76 -4.43 20.28
C HIS A 671 7.08 -4.24 18.80
N ASN A 672 6.10 -3.90 17.96
CA ASN A 672 6.35 -3.64 16.55
C ASN A 672 6.50 -2.13 16.30
N PRO A 673 7.73 -1.58 16.22
CA PRO A 673 7.95 -0.18 15.91
C PRO A 673 7.54 0.12 14.46
N CYS A 674 7.02 1.33 14.23
CA CYS A 674 6.58 1.74 12.91
C CYS A 674 7.77 1.88 11.94
N VAL A 675 7.62 1.40 10.71
CA VAL A 675 8.63 1.58 9.66
C VAL A 675 8.89 3.07 9.38
N MET A 676 10.11 3.42 8.99
CA MET A 676 10.38 4.74 8.41
C MET A 676 9.58 4.89 7.11
N PHE A 677 8.86 6.00 6.95
CA PHE A 677 8.08 6.26 5.76
C PHE A 677 8.08 7.75 5.39
N GLN A 678 7.66 8.02 4.15
CA GLN A 678 7.30 9.36 3.71
C GLN A 678 5.98 9.31 2.93
N TYR A 679 5.21 10.38 2.98
CA TYR A 679 3.99 10.56 2.21
C TYR A 679 3.95 11.97 1.64
N SER A 680 3.89 12.08 0.31
CA SER A 680 3.73 13.34 -0.41
C SER A 680 2.24 13.67 -0.54
N ARG A 681 1.82 14.88 -0.16
CA ARG A 681 0.45 15.35 -0.36
C ARG A 681 0.03 15.33 -1.84
N ALA A 682 0.98 15.53 -2.75
CA ALA A 682 0.72 15.56 -4.19
C ALA A 682 0.73 14.17 -4.86
N THR A 683 1.49 13.21 -4.34
CA THR A 683 1.79 11.95 -5.05
C THR A 683 1.61 10.68 -4.22
N GLY A 684 1.27 10.77 -2.92
CA GLY A 684 1.14 9.61 -2.06
C GLY A 684 2.48 9.06 -1.54
N PHE A 685 2.53 7.73 -1.29
CA PHE A 685 3.66 7.02 -0.68
C PHE A 685 4.88 6.83 -1.59
#